data_AF-A0A0R3D6T7-F1
#
_entry.id   AF-A0A0R3D6T7-F1
#
_cell.length_a   1.000
_cell.length_b   1.000
_cell.length_c   1.000
_cell.angle_alpha   90.00
_cell.angle_beta   90.00
_cell.angle_gamma   90.00
#
_symmetry.space_group_name_H-M   'P 1'
#
loop_
_entity.id
_entity.type
_entity.pdbx_description
1 polymer ?
#
loop_
_entity_poly.entity_id
_entity_poly.type
_entity_poly.pdbx_seq_one_letter_code
_entity_poly.pdbx_strand_id
1 'polypeptide(L)'
;MSRKVIGWSVAAFVAIALVFNYLPSLVADSIYKNVDDITDGEMPATVTSFESGPDIVSTIGGSGEGLNCSLPALTNVFFDGSRDSRGKRHLVLQRFRQACVFHDLCYRHGLATYGYNQNDCDRILQNAAFRLCTYIRNGSGTGSATRCQTDSKMVLAGVSMGGYNAFRGWDRSTYFEFESDPFRSNGFQASRVVDHPFKAVDPVKYRNDPDQVILSFENVRSDIAVTCMTCGQLPVFEYTQDPNEVDAELRSVGVTKLPEALLKREPMLSETVPIWLPPRRHHAAPHLLVDSAGKHHLIWMSRNNRQDTMSCIVGADAARLLTNTLPRRDLCSKDAGSSLSMVEVDMFATSPLPMEIPGASDPIYATAISPQKTIDNDLSFCSRSASRPIDQSGHDDQSKCIHFSGDDVSKGAALGAFQDFQVIRPGQQIVFARDVDQRTNSPLTAIWQRVLGDTFSPAGALLVIDVAPPATPKGPALAKLKKIVRFNIDDRFDPMMPITRKLDDLRFLSLEASKQTVRLRTIDFAKDNPAVGTVRLTMGARDLDLDRSWAARPVMVLETQDAQPKTKLVFSRGEIAIDPDKPVSPDATTEALTLQTLVFERDAAAPSDAPFVKSAGAACRITYKFAPGHADWPCYRAFEPDRTMRASPAARMQASQMLIGHFSKSAGHALAFPDACLKSEPIILSPQGDTFMPVSGSAGWAGPPKLRRTITCEPLDTATVVSQPIAQKAR
;
A
#
# COMPACT_ATOMS: atom_id res chain seq x y z
N MET A 1 -43.00 21.16 46.04
CA MET A 1 -42.72 21.08 44.58
C MET A 1 -41.31 20.56 44.23
N SER A 2 -40.27 20.76 45.06
CA SER A 2 -38.87 20.40 44.74
C SER A 2 -38.58 18.89 44.54
N ARG A 3 -39.15 17.97 45.34
CA ARG A 3 -38.82 16.52 45.23
C ARG A 3 -39.33 15.83 43.95
N LYS A 4 -40.48 16.23 43.40
CA LYS A 4 -41.02 15.65 42.16
C LYS A 4 -40.25 16.14 40.94
N VAL A 5 -39.84 17.40 40.91
CA VAL A 5 -39.01 17.95 39.83
C VAL A 5 -37.63 17.31 39.81
N ILE A 6 -36.99 17.13 40.99
CA ILE A 6 -35.70 16.42 41.08
C ILE A 6 -35.85 14.95 40.64
N GLY A 7 -36.93 14.26 41.04
CA GLY A 7 -37.18 12.87 40.62
C GLY A 7 -37.39 12.72 39.11
N TRP A 8 -38.11 13.64 38.47
CA TRP A 8 -38.31 13.65 37.02
C TRP A 8 -37.05 14.05 36.26
N SER A 9 -36.25 14.97 36.77
CA SER A 9 -34.94 15.32 36.20
C SER A 9 -33.96 14.14 36.29
N VAL A 10 -33.91 13.43 37.42
CA VAL A 10 -33.08 12.22 37.56
C VAL A 10 -33.58 11.11 36.63
N ALA A 11 -34.89 10.88 36.54
CA ALA A 11 -35.45 9.89 35.63
C ALA A 11 -35.20 10.24 34.16
N ALA A 12 -35.27 11.53 33.78
CA ALA A 12 -34.92 11.99 32.44
C ALA A 12 -33.42 11.83 32.17
N PHE A 13 -32.55 12.14 33.12
CA PHE A 13 -31.10 11.89 33.00
C PHE A 13 -30.78 10.39 32.88
N VAL A 14 -31.48 9.53 33.64
CA VAL A 14 -31.33 8.07 33.55
C VAL A 14 -31.88 7.55 32.23
N ALA A 15 -33.03 8.04 31.75
CA ALA A 15 -33.59 7.67 30.46
C ALA A 15 -32.72 8.14 29.29
N ILE A 16 -32.20 9.37 29.34
CA ILE A 16 -31.20 9.88 28.38
C ILE A 16 -29.94 9.03 28.45
N ALA A 17 -29.40 8.74 29.63
CA ALA A 17 -28.23 7.88 29.77
C ALA A 17 -28.49 6.47 29.23
N LEU A 18 -29.68 5.89 29.43
CA LEU A 18 -30.05 4.59 28.90
C LEU A 18 -30.22 4.62 27.37
N VAL A 19 -30.85 5.66 26.83
CA VAL A 19 -31.01 5.86 25.38
C VAL A 19 -29.66 6.05 24.71
N PHE A 20 -28.76 6.85 25.30
CA PHE A 20 -27.42 7.05 24.75
C PHE A 20 -26.51 5.82 24.90
N ASN A 21 -26.64 5.01 25.96
CA ASN A 21 -25.78 3.83 26.15
C ASN A 21 -26.29 2.54 25.47
N TYR A 22 -27.60 2.36 25.29
CA TYR A 22 -28.18 1.07 24.86
C TYR A 22 -28.92 1.10 23.53
N LEU A 23 -29.44 2.26 23.08
CA LEU A 23 -30.17 2.34 21.81
C LEU A 23 -29.25 2.16 20.58
N PRO A 24 -28.05 2.75 20.54
CA PRO A 24 -27.16 2.62 19.38
C PRO A 24 -26.68 1.17 19.16
N SER A 25 -26.38 0.44 20.24
CA SER A 25 -25.98 -0.97 20.16
C SER A 25 -27.11 -1.86 19.66
N LEU A 26 -28.34 -1.67 20.14
CA LEU A 26 -29.53 -2.41 19.67
C LEU A 26 -29.83 -2.15 18.19
N VAL A 27 -29.67 -0.90 17.73
CA VAL A 27 -29.89 -0.52 16.33
C VAL A 27 -28.76 -1.07 15.44
N ALA A 28 -27.50 -0.96 15.87
CA ALA A 28 -26.37 -1.52 15.13
C ALA A 28 -26.43 -3.05 15.03
N ASP A 29 -26.84 -3.74 16.10
CA ASP A 29 -27.00 -5.19 16.13
C ASP A 29 -28.14 -5.68 15.22
N SER A 30 -29.17 -4.86 15.01
CA SER A 30 -30.29 -5.14 14.09
C SER A 30 -29.97 -4.88 12.62
N ILE A 31 -29.07 -3.95 12.30
CA ILE A 31 -28.80 -3.50 10.93
C ILE A 31 -27.59 -4.21 10.33
N TYR A 32 -26.53 -4.38 11.11
CA TYR A 32 -25.27 -4.93 10.63
C TYR A 32 -25.14 -6.41 10.97
N LYS A 33 -24.72 -7.20 9.97
CA LYS A 33 -24.42 -8.62 10.17
C LYS A 33 -23.31 -8.78 11.20
N ASN A 34 -23.34 -9.89 11.93
CA ASN A 34 -22.22 -10.27 12.77
C ASN A 34 -20.97 -10.43 11.90
N VAL A 35 -19.84 -10.01 12.45
CA VAL A 35 -18.53 -10.40 11.94
C VAL A 35 -18.41 -11.92 11.94
N ASP A 36 -17.53 -12.45 11.10
CA ASP A 36 -17.06 -13.81 11.34
C ASP A 36 -16.37 -13.80 12.72
N ASP A 37 -16.61 -14.80 13.59
CA ASP A 37 -15.94 -14.89 14.90
C ASP A 37 -14.45 -15.19 14.69
N ILE A 38 -13.71 -14.16 14.30
CA ILE A 38 -12.30 -14.22 13.97
C ILE A 38 -11.49 -14.11 15.26
N THR A 39 -11.26 -15.25 15.88
CA THR A 39 -10.39 -15.41 17.05
C THR A 39 -9.11 -16.14 16.64
N ASP A 40 -8.33 -15.50 15.78
CA ASP A 40 -7.02 -15.97 15.30
C ASP A 40 -5.84 -15.37 16.09
N GLY A 41 -6.09 -14.35 16.91
CA GLY A 41 -5.02 -13.67 17.65
C GLY A 41 -4.12 -12.82 16.76
N GLU A 42 -4.54 -12.48 15.53
CA GLU A 42 -3.75 -11.68 14.61
C GLU A 42 -4.15 -10.20 14.62
N MET A 43 -3.14 -9.31 14.54
CA MET A 43 -3.36 -7.87 14.36
C MET A 43 -3.73 -7.56 12.91
N PRO A 44 -4.56 -6.53 12.65
CA PRO A 44 -4.74 -6.01 11.30
C PRO A 44 -3.41 -5.60 10.67
N ALA A 45 -3.41 -5.44 9.35
CA ALA A 45 -2.23 -4.94 8.63
C ALA A 45 -1.92 -3.48 9.01
N THR A 46 -0.65 -3.14 9.19
CA THR A 46 -0.19 -1.74 9.26
C THR A 46 0.04 -1.21 7.85
N VAL A 47 -0.21 0.09 7.65
CA VAL A 47 -0.05 0.67 6.32
C VAL A 47 1.44 0.80 5.99
N THR A 48 1.77 0.37 4.79
CA THR A 48 3.07 0.60 4.16
C THR A 48 2.86 0.82 2.67
N SER A 49 3.87 1.38 2.01
CA SER A 49 3.97 1.40 0.55
C SER A 49 5.05 0.42 0.14
N PHE A 50 4.73 -0.43 -0.82
CA PHE A 50 5.71 -1.30 -1.45
C PHE A 50 6.35 -0.61 -2.65
N GLU A 51 7.59 -0.98 -2.93
CA GLU A 51 8.30 -0.47 -4.10
C GLU A 51 7.70 -1.11 -5.36
N SER A 52 7.39 -0.29 -6.36
CA SER A 52 6.95 -0.78 -7.68
C SER A 52 8.11 -0.96 -8.65
N GLY A 53 9.31 -0.50 -8.30
CA GLY A 53 10.50 -0.55 -9.12
C GLY A 53 11.77 -0.22 -8.32
N PRO A 54 12.96 -0.52 -8.88
CA PRO A 54 14.21 -0.51 -8.15
C PRO A 54 14.69 0.88 -7.72
N ASP A 55 14.26 1.95 -8.38
CA ASP A 55 14.61 3.33 -8.01
C ASP A 55 13.50 4.05 -7.22
N ILE A 56 12.39 3.36 -6.96
CA ILE A 56 11.27 3.93 -6.20
C ILE A 56 11.58 3.84 -4.72
N VAL A 57 11.67 5.02 -4.08
CA VAL A 57 11.87 5.13 -2.64
C VAL A 57 10.55 5.00 -1.91
N SER A 58 9.52 5.69 -2.38
CA SER A 58 8.22 5.66 -1.74
C SER A 58 7.08 6.04 -2.68
N THR A 59 5.90 5.51 -2.37
CA THR A 59 4.65 5.95 -2.99
C THR A 59 3.81 6.63 -1.92
N ILE A 60 3.43 7.88 -2.15
CA ILE A 60 2.57 8.64 -1.26
C ILE A 60 1.12 8.37 -1.65
N GLY A 61 0.31 7.95 -0.67
CA GLY A 61 -1.12 7.69 -0.84
C GLY A 61 -1.87 8.86 -1.47
N GLY A 62 -2.98 8.55 -2.14
CA GLY A 62 -3.73 9.53 -2.94
C GLY A 62 -4.57 10.52 -2.14
N SER A 63 -5.31 11.32 -2.90
CA SER A 63 -6.10 12.54 -2.62
C SER A 63 -5.43 13.67 -1.81
N GLY A 64 -4.31 13.43 -1.10
CA GLY A 64 -3.66 14.40 -0.21
C GLY A 64 -4.59 14.91 0.91
N GLU A 65 -5.77 14.32 1.04
CA GLU A 65 -6.64 14.46 2.18
C GLU A 65 -6.00 13.62 3.28
N GLY A 66 -5.85 14.18 4.48
CA GLY A 66 -5.47 13.38 5.64
C GLY A 66 -6.25 12.09 5.74
N LEU A 67 -5.69 11.08 6.42
CA LEU A 67 -6.44 9.88 6.78
C LEU A 67 -7.68 10.32 7.58
N ASN A 68 -8.88 10.07 7.06
CA ASN A 68 -10.14 10.56 7.66
C ASN A 68 -10.57 9.65 8.82
N CYS A 69 -9.65 9.47 9.77
CA CYS A 69 -9.77 8.52 10.88
C CYS A 69 -9.94 9.16 12.24
N SER A 70 -10.14 10.47 12.24
CA SER A 70 -10.60 11.22 13.38
C SER A 70 -12.12 11.16 13.47
N LEU A 71 -12.63 10.79 14.65
CA LEU A 71 -14.05 10.60 14.87
C LEU A 71 -14.72 11.91 15.32
N PRO A 72 -15.98 12.18 14.93
CA PRO A 72 -16.70 13.35 15.41
C PRO A 72 -16.75 13.39 16.94
N ALA A 73 -16.60 14.58 17.51
CA ALA A 73 -16.55 14.84 18.95
C ALA A 73 -17.51 14.00 19.83
N LEU A 74 -18.76 13.86 19.38
CA LEU A 74 -19.85 13.22 20.11
C LEU A 74 -19.89 11.69 19.98
N THR A 75 -19.19 11.08 19.01
CA THR A 75 -19.24 9.63 18.84
C THR A 75 -18.51 8.88 19.96
N ASN A 76 -17.61 9.57 20.67
CA ASN A 76 -16.78 9.02 21.75
C ASN A 76 -17.59 8.60 22.99
N VAL A 77 -18.77 9.20 23.20
CA VAL A 77 -19.66 8.91 24.33
C VAL A 77 -20.31 7.53 24.21
N PHE A 78 -20.41 6.99 23.01
CA PHE A 78 -21.06 5.71 22.74
C PHE A 78 -20.15 4.49 22.96
N PHE A 79 -18.86 4.71 23.24
CA PHE A 79 -17.87 3.66 23.44
C PHE A 79 -17.51 3.49 24.92
N ASP A 80 -17.33 2.24 25.35
CA ASP A 80 -16.99 1.95 26.75
C ASP A 80 -15.55 2.37 27.11
N GLY A 81 -15.43 3.41 27.94
CA GLY A 81 -14.17 3.86 28.55
C GLY A 81 -13.91 3.33 29.97
N SER A 82 -14.46 2.16 30.33
CA SER A 82 -14.21 1.51 31.62
C SER A 82 -12.74 1.13 31.81
N ARG A 83 -12.36 0.88 33.06
CA ARG A 83 -11.01 0.44 33.44
C ARG A 83 -11.00 -1.08 33.57
N ASP A 84 -9.92 -1.72 33.14
CA ASP A 84 -9.67 -3.13 33.40
C ASP A 84 -9.36 -3.37 34.89
N SER A 85 -9.22 -4.64 35.27
CA SER A 85 -8.89 -5.07 36.64
C SER A 85 -7.55 -4.55 37.16
N ARG A 86 -6.69 -3.98 36.30
CA ARG A 86 -5.41 -3.35 36.63
C ARG A 86 -5.49 -1.82 36.59
N GLY A 87 -6.70 -1.26 36.50
CA GLY A 87 -6.94 0.18 36.48
C GLY A 87 -6.60 0.88 35.17
N LYS A 88 -6.25 0.14 34.11
CA LYS A 88 -5.95 0.71 32.78
C LYS A 88 -7.26 0.96 32.03
N ARG A 89 -7.41 2.16 31.47
CA ARG A 89 -8.60 2.53 30.69
C ARG A 89 -8.59 1.86 29.31
N HIS A 90 -9.73 1.35 28.86
CA HIS A 90 -9.93 0.93 27.48
C HIS A 90 -10.16 2.19 26.61
N LEU A 91 -9.09 2.76 26.06
CA LEU A 91 -9.22 3.84 25.07
C LEU A 91 -9.56 3.20 23.72
N VAL A 92 -10.84 2.83 23.56
CA VAL A 92 -11.41 2.16 22.39
C VAL A 92 -10.90 2.84 21.12
N LEU A 93 -11.15 4.13 20.95
CA LEU A 93 -10.89 4.93 19.73
C LEU A 93 -9.45 4.86 19.21
N GLN A 94 -8.47 4.96 20.12
CA GLN A 94 -7.04 4.93 19.77
C GLN A 94 -6.63 3.58 19.18
N ARG A 95 -7.31 2.53 19.63
CA ARG A 95 -6.95 1.14 19.33
C ARG A 95 -7.64 0.62 18.06
N PHE A 96 -8.61 1.35 17.51
CA PHE A 96 -9.24 1.06 16.20
C PHE A 96 -8.65 1.90 15.06
N ARG A 97 -7.71 2.82 15.35
CA ARG A 97 -7.16 3.73 14.35
C ARG A 97 -6.46 3.00 13.21
N GLN A 98 -5.74 1.93 13.51
CA GLN A 98 -5.14 1.09 12.49
C GLN A 98 -6.19 0.51 11.51
N ALA A 99 -7.31 -0.01 12.03
CA ALA A 99 -8.40 -0.51 11.21
C ALA A 99 -9.06 0.60 10.37
N CYS A 100 -9.21 1.80 10.94
CA CYS A 100 -9.71 2.94 10.18
C CYS A 100 -8.75 3.36 9.06
N VAL A 101 -7.46 3.48 9.36
CA VAL A 101 -6.45 3.93 8.38
C VAL A 101 -6.43 2.97 7.18
N PHE A 102 -6.51 1.67 7.45
CA PHE A 102 -6.66 0.65 6.43
C PHE A 102 -7.97 0.79 5.63
N HIS A 103 -9.08 1.08 6.31
CA HIS A 103 -10.39 1.32 5.69
C HIS A 103 -10.40 2.54 4.77
N ASP A 104 -9.80 3.65 5.18
CA ASP A 104 -9.69 4.87 4.37
C ASP A 104 -8.89 4.62 3.09
N LEU A 105 -7.78 3.87 3.16
CA LEU A 105 -7.06 3.41 1.96
C LEU A 105 -7.92 2.49 1.09
N CYS A 106 -8.66 1.56 1.69
CA CYS A 106 -9.57 0.69 0.94
C CYS A 106 -10.65 1.50 0.21
N TYR A 107 -11.23 2.53 0.84
CA TYR A 107 -12.23 3.41 0.23
C TYR A 107 -11.68 4.22 -0.94
N ARG A 108 -10.42 4.64 -0.87
CA ARG A 108 -9.77 5.43 -1.93
C ARG A 108 -9.23 4.55 -3.05
N HIS A 109 -8.71 3.37 -2.73
CA HIS A 109 -7.85 2.59 -3.63
C HIS A 109 -8.33 1.16 -3.88
N GLY A 110 -9.13 0.59 -2.98
CA GLY A 110 -9.53 -0.82 -3.00
C GLY A 110 -10.26 -1.23 -4.28
N LEU A 111 -11.07 -0.35 -4.87
CA LEU A 111 -11.77 -0.62 -6.12
C LEU A 111 -10.79 -0.72 -7.30
N ALA A 112 -9.88 0.24 -7.44
CA ALA A 112 -8.87 0.27 -8.50
C ALA A 112 -7.82 -0.84 -8.36
N THR A 113 -7.34 -1.09 -7.14
CA THR A 113 -6.25 -2.05 -6.87
C THR A 113 -6.77 -3.50 -6.81
N TYR A 114 -7.90 -3.74 -6.15
CA TYR A 114 -8.37 -5.10 -5.81
C TYR A 114 -9.81 -5.42 -6.26
N GLY A 115 -10.53 -4.45 -6.83
CA GLY A 115 -11.93 -4.61 -7.20
C GLY A 115 -12.90 -4.59 -6.02
N TYR A 116 -12.47 -4.13 -4.84
CA TYR A 116 -13.34 -4.04 -3.67
C TYR A 116 -14.40 -2.96 -3.84
N ASN A 117 -15.65 -3.35 -3.62
CA ASN A 117 -16.72 -2.37 -3.45
C ASN A 117 -16.77 -1.88 -2.00
N GLN A 118 -17.64 -0.91 -1.74
CA GLN A 118 -17.81 -0.33 -0.42
C GLN A 118 -18.10 -1.37 0.67
N ASN A 119 -18.97 -2.35 0.39
CA ASN A 119 -19.33 -3.38 1.36
C ASN A 119 -18.14 -4.29 1.72
N ASP A 120 -17.21 -4.49 0.78
CA ASP A 120 -15.99 -5.25 1.04
C ASP A 120 -15.08 -4.50 2.00
N CYS A 121 -14.85 -3.21 1.76
CA CYS A 121 -14.08 -2.35 2.66
C CYS A 121 -14.73 -2.23 4.04
N ASP A 122 -16.05 -2.05 4.12
CA ASP A 122 -16.79 -1.96 5.38
C ASP A 122 -16.69 -3.23 6.21
N ARG A 123 -16.72 -4.39 5.55
CA ARG A 123 -16.49 -5.67 6.22
C ARG A 123 -15.05 -5.83 6.70
N ILE A 124 -14.07 -5.36 5.94
CA ILE A 124 -12.67 -5.35 6.37
C ILE A 124 -12.52 -4.49 7.64
N LEU A 125 -13.12 -3.29 7.67
CA LEU A 125 -13.14 -2.44 8.86
C LEU A 125 -13.75 -3.17 10.07
N GLN A 126 -14.92 -3.77 9.88
CA GLN A 126 -15.62 -4.48 10.94
C GLN A 126 -14.78 -5.64 11.48
N ASN A 127 -14.16 -6.43 10.60
CA ASN A 127 -13.29 -7.56 10.96
C ASN A 127 -12.02 -7.09 11.68
N ALA A 128 -11.34 -6.09 11.14
CA ALA A 128 -10.12 -5.53 11.73
C ALA A 128 -10.42 -4.92 13.11
N ALA A 129 -11.55 -4.22 13.23
CA ALA A 129 -12.02 -3.71 14.51
C ALA A 129 -12.29 -4.86 15.50
N PHE A 130 -13.05 -5.87 15.09
CA PHE A 130 -13.32 -7.02 15.95
C PHE A 130 -12.03 -7.67 16.47
N ARG A 131 -11.04 -7.95 15.59
CA ARG A 131 -9.73 -8.50 15.98
C ARG A 131 -9.03 -7.63 17.01
N LEU A 132 -8.94 -6.33 16.74
CA LEU A 132 -8.36 -5.39 17.70
C LEU A 132 -9.08 -5.48 19.05
N CYS A 133 -10.41 -5.48 19.06
CA CYS A 133 -11.19 -5.55 20.30
C CYS A 133 -11.01 -6.85 21.09
N THR A 134 -11.17 -8.01 20.45
CA THR A 134 -11.07 -9.32 21.10
C THR A 134 -9.70 -9.49 21.71
N TYR A 135 -8.70 -9.04 20.97
CA TYR A 135 -7.34 -9.07 21.38
C TYR A 135 -7.06 -8.18 22.59
N ILE A 136 -7.51 -6.91 22.52
CA ILE A 136 -7.43 -5.96 23.64
C ILE A 136 -8.01 -6.49 24.94
N ARG A 137 -9.06 -7.29 24.84
CA ARG A 137 -9.78 -7.84 26.00
C ARG A 137 -9.26 -9.20 26.45
N ASN A 138 -8.26 -9.77 25.78
CA ASN A 138 -7.53 -10.99 26.14
C ASN A 138 -8.42 -12.06 26.80
N GLY A 139 -9.42 -12.54 26.07
CA GLY A 139 -10.19 -13.73 26.45
C GLY A 139 -10.96 -13.64 27.77
N SER A 140 -11.34 -12.45 28.24
CA SER A 140 -12.13 -12.27 29.47
C SER A 140 -13.57 -12.80 29.32
N GLY A 141 -13.74 -14.13 29.34
CA GLY A 141 -15.02 -14.85 29.35
C GLY A 141 -15.86 -14.73 28.08
N THR A 142 -16.93 -15.54 28.01
CA THR A 142 -17.92 -15.57 26.92
C THR A 142 -18.61 -14.22 26.65
N GLY A 143 -18.59 -13.30 27.62
CA GLY A 143 -19.09 -11.93 27.43
C GLY A 143 -18.18 -10.99 26.63
N SER A 144 -16.90 -11.33 26.41
CA SER A 144 -15.95 -10.45 25.69
C SER A 144 -16.16 -10.46 24.18
N ALA A 145 -16.40 -11.62 23.57
CA ALA A 145 -16.61 -11.77 22.14
C ALA A 145 -17.90 -11.08 21.67
N THR A 146 -19.04 -11.36 22.32
CA THR A 146 -20.33 -10.70 22.02
C THR A 146 -20.20 -9.18 22.12
N ARG A 147 -19.47 -8.69 23.13
CA ARG A 147 -19.24 -7.27 23.30
C ARG A 147 -18.36 -6.68 22.19
N CYS A 148 -17.33 -7.39 21.75
CA CYS A 148 -16.51 -6.97 20.63
C CYS A 148 -17.25 -7.01 19.28
N GLN A 149 -18.22 -7.92 19.11
CA GLN A 149 -19.12 -7.88 17.97
C GLN A 149 -19.94 -6.58 17.98
N THR A 150 -20.52 -6.20 19.12
CA THR A 150 -21.25 -4.92 19.24
C THR A 150 -20.33 -3.72 19.00
N ASP A 151 -19.14 -3.68 19.61
CA ASP A 151 -18.19 -2.56 19.47
C ASP A 151 -17.75 -2.40 17.99
N SER A 152 -17.46 -3.49 17.29
CA SER A 152 -17.08 -3.44 15.86
C SER A 152 -18.22 -2.96 14.95
N LYS A 153 -19.47 -3.33 15.23
CA LYS A 153 -20.65 -2.80 14.52
C LYS A 153 -20.87 -1.32 14.78
N MET A 154 -20.61 -0.87 16.01
CA MET A 154 -20.68 0.56 16.36
C MET A 154 -19.63 1.38 15.62
N VAL A 155 -18.40 0.87 15.47
CA VAL A 155 -17.36 1.48 14.62
C VAL A 155 -17.85 1.60 13.17
N LEU A 156 -18.40 0.50 12.62
CA LEU A 156 -18.94 0.51 11.26
C LEU A 156 -20.10 1.51 11.12
N ALA A 157 -21.04 1.56 12.06
CA ALA A 157 -22.16 2.49 12.05
C ALA A 157 -21.68 3.96 12.05
N GLY A 158 -20.68 4.29 12.88
CA GLY A 158 -20.08 5.63 12.91
C GLY A 158 -19.50 6.03 11.56
N VAL A 159 -18.77 5.11 10.91
CA VAL A 159 -18.21 5.34 9.58
C VAL A 159 -19.27 5.38 8.49
N SER A 160 -20.32 4.55 8.54
CA SER A 160 -21.42 4.59 7.57
C SER A 160 -22.19 5.92 7.64
N MET A 161 -22.39 6.49 8.83
CA MET A 161 -23.11 7.76 9.01
C MET A 161 -22.29 9.00 8.59
N GLY A 162 -20.97 8.99 8.85
CA GLY A 162 -20.10 10.15 8.59
C GLY A 162 -19.20 10.05 7.36
N GLY A 163 -18.99 8.85 6.84
CA GLY A 163 -17.91 8.52 5.88
C GLY A 163 -18.38 7.88 4.57
N TYR A 164 -19.68 7.62 4.36
CA TYR A 164 -20.18 6.99 3.12
C TYR A 164 -19.71 7.70 1.84
N ASN A 165 -19.63 9.04 1.86
CA ASN A 165 -19.18 9.85 0.73
C ASN A 165 -17.66 9.79 0.46
N ALA A 166 -16.88 9.14 1.32
CA ALA A 166 -15.44 8.98 1.15
C ALA A 166 -15.07 7.81 0.22
N PHE A 167 -15.99 6.87 -0.02
CA PHE A 167 -15.77 5.79 -0.99
C PHE A 167 -15.62 6.36 -2.40
N ARG A 168 -14.64 5.86 -3.16
CA ARG A 168 -14.34 6.32 -4.51
C ARG A 168 -14.71 5.25 -5.54
N GLY A 169 -15.56 5.62 -6.50
CA GLY A 169 -15.86 4.80 -7.69
C GLY A 169 -14.72 4.84 -8.71
N TRP A 170 -14.88 4.21 -9.88
CA TRP A 170 -13.83 4.17 -10.92
C TRP A 170 -13.45 5.54 -11.48
N ASP A 171 -14.29 6.55 -11.29
CA ASP A 171 -14.04 7.94 -11.66
C ASP A 171 -12.97 8.62 -10.78
N ARG A 172 -12.76 8.11 -9.56
CA ARG A 172 -11.92 8.76 -8.55
C ARG A 172 -11.01 7.81 -7.77
N SER A 173 -11.22 6.50 -7.89
CA SER A 173 -10.38 5.49 -7.27
C SER A 173 -9.08 5.36 -8.05
N THR A 174 -7.98 5.18 -7.33
CA THR A 174 -6.65 5.09 -7.94
C THR A 174 -5.91 3.91 -7.41
N TYR A 175 -5.11 3.28 -8.26
CA TYR A 175 -4.21 2.22 -7.83
C TYR A 175 -3.24 2.77 -6.78
N PHE A 176 -3.29 2.19 -5.60
CA PHE A 176 -2.29 2.35 -4.54
C PHE A 176 -2.19 1.00 -3.85
N GLU A 177 -0.98 0.54 -3.64
CA GLU A 177 -0.73 -0.78 -3.11
C GLU A 177 -0.54 -0.76 -1.60
N PHE A 178 -1.25 -1.65 -0.94
CA PHE A 178 -1.18 -1.90 0.49
C PHE A 178 -1.47 -3.38 0.74
N GLU A 179 -1.10 -3.94 1.88
CA GLU A 179 -1.33 -5.37 2.13
C GLU A 179 -2.83 -5.67 2.36
N SER A 180 -3.54 -6.06 1.30
CA SER A 180 -5.00 -6.27 1.27
C SER A 180 -5.43 -7.70 1.62
N ASP A 181 -6.70 -7.91 1.99
CA ASP A 181 -7.30 -9.24 2.13
C ASP A 181 -7.64 -9.86 0.75
N PRO A 182 -6.80 -10.73 0.16
CA PRO A 182 -7.00 -11.21 -1.20
C PRO A 182 -8.30 -12.03 -1.36
N PHE A 183 -8.93 -12.42 -0.25
CA PHE A 183 -10.08 -13.31 -0.25
C PHE A 183 -11.32 -12.75 -0.97
N ARG A 184 -11.54 -11.43 -0.89
CA ARG A 184 -12.72 -10.79 -1.48
C ARG A 184 -12.52 -10.33 -2.91
N SER A 185 -11.29 -10.37 -3.39
CA SER A 185 -10.99 -9.95 -4.75
C SER A 185 -11.37 -11.07 -5.71
N ASN A 186 -12.16 -10.75 -6.74
CA ASN A 186 -12.36 -11.67 -7.88
C ASN A 186 -11.07 -11.88 -8.69
N GLY A 187 -10.08 -11.02 -8.45
CA GLY A 187 -8.76 -11.01 -9.04
C GLY A 187 -8.19 -9.60 -9.02
N PHE A 188 -6.87 -9.49 -8.98
CA PHE A 188 -6.17 -8.21 -9.08
C PHE A 188 -5.06 -8.29 -10.12
N GLN A 189 -4.69 -7.11 -10.63
CA GLN A 189 -3.53 -6.95 -11.49
C GLN A 189 -2.54 -6.04 -10.78
N ALA A 190 -1.29 -6.48 -10.67
CA ALA A 190 -0.19 -5.69 -10.14
C ALA A 190 0.96 -5.73 -11.13
N SER A 191 1.78 -4.69 -11.17
CA SER A 191 2.96 -4.67 -12.02
C SER A 191 4.20 -4.23 -11.25
N ARG A 192 5.35 -4.81 -11.62
CA ARG A 192 6.66 -4.52 -11.06
C ARG A 192 7.66 -4.23 -12.16
N VAL A 193 8.53 -3.30 -11.87
CA VAL A 193 9.70 -3.00 -12.67
C VAL A 193 10.88 -3.77 -12.10
N VAL A 194 11.56 -4.52 -12.94
CA VAL A 194 12.78 -5.25 -12.56
C VAL A 194 13.82 -5.08 -13.66
N ASP A 195 15.10 -5.24 -13.33
CA ASP A 195 16.16 -5.26 -14.33
C ASP A 195 15.97 -6.42 -15.30
N HIS A 196 16.37 -6.19 -16.55
CA HIS A 196 16.28 -7.21 -17.57
C HIS A 196 17.18 -8.41 -17.19
N PRO A 197 16.62 -9.61 -16.98
CA PRO A 197 17.32 -10.71 -16.33
C PRO A 197 18.56 -11.20 -17.08
N PHE A 198 18.55 -11.07 -18.41
CA PHE A 198 19.59 -11.64 -19.28
C PHE A 198 20.38 -10.61 -20.08
N LYS A 199 20.08 -9.31 -19.96
CA LYS A 199 20.73 -8.31 -20.82
C LYS A 199 22.18 -8.11 -20.45
N ALA A 200 22.51 -8.21 -19.16
CA ALA A 200 23.89 -8.21 -18.69
C ALA A 200 24.66 -9.49 -19.07
N VAL A 201 23.95 -10.60 -19.31
CA VAL A 201 24.53 -11.91 -19.63
C VAL A 201 24.78 -12.05 -21.13
N ASP A 202 23.80 -11.70 -21.96
CA ASP A 202 23.91 -11.65 -23.42
C ASP A 202 23.45 -10.28 -23.96
N PRO A 203 24.31 -9.26 -23.92
CA PRO A 203 23.97 -7.92 -24.39
C PRO A 203 23.74 -7.85 -25.91
N VAL A 204 24.23 -8.84 -26.68
CA VAL A 204 24.07 -8.84 -28.14
C VAL A 204 22.67 -9.29 -28.52
N LYS A 205 22.18 -10.38 -27.92
CA LYS A 205 20.82 -10.89 -28.11
C LYS A 205 19.77 -9.87 -27.66
N TYR A 206 19.96 -9.29 -26.48
CA TYR A 206 19.01 -8.35 -25.86
C TYR A 206 19.32 -6.87 -26.14
N ARG A 207 20.12 -6.55 -27.16
CA ARG A 207 20.49 -5.16 -27.51
C ARG A 207 19.28 -4.26 -27.79
N ASN A 208 18.15 -4.85 -28.18
CA ASN A 208 16.93 -4.14 -28.53
C ASN A 208 15.93 -4.02 -27.38
N ASP A 209 16.10 -4.82 -26.34
CA ASP A 209 15.23 -4.84 -25.18
C ASP A 209 15.61 -3.69 -24.22
N PRO A 210 14.68 -3.20 -23.39
CA PRO A 210 14.96 -2.18 -22.39
C PRO A 210 15.91 -2.70 -21.30
N ASP A 211 16.55 -1.79 -20.56
CA ASP A 211 17.39 -2.17 -19.40
C ASP A 211 16.55 -2.70 -18.24
N GLN A 212 15.31 -2.21 -18.13
CA GLN A 212 14.33 -2.68 -17.17
C GLN A 212 13.05 -3.13 -17.87
N VAL A 213 12.46 -4.20 -17.36
CA VAL A 213 11.25 -4.81 -17.89
C VAL A 213 10.08 -4.69 -16.91
N ILE A 214 8.86 -4.68 -17.45
CA ILE A 214 7.63 -4.67 -16.67
C ILE A 214 7.10 -6.10 -16.57
N LEU A 215 7.06 -6.62 -15.35
CA LEU A 215 6.35 -7.85 -15.01
C LEU A 215 4.93 -7.51 -14.58
N SER A 216 3.94 -8.01 -15.31
CA SER A 216 2.53 -7.96 -14.90
C SER A 216 2.15 -9.27 -14.26
N PHE A 217 1.55 -9.17 -13.08
CA PHE A 217 0.99 -10.26 -12.33
C PHE A 217 -0.52 -10.19 -12.40
N GLU A 218 -1.14 -11.27 -12.86
CA GLU A 218 -2.58 -11.43 -12.85
C GLU A 218 -2.91 -12.55 -11.87
N ASN A 219 -3.67 -12.22 -10.82
CA ASN A 219 -4.20 -13.20 -9.88
C ASN A 219 -5.69 -13.36 -10.16
N VAL A 220 -6.11 -14.56 -10.53
CA VAL A 220 -7.53 -14.93 -10.65
C VAL A 220 -7.79 -16.08 -9.69
N ARG A 221 -8.54 -15.83 -8.61
CA ARG A 221 -8.89 -16.87 -7.61
C ARG A 221 -7.69 -17.65 -7.04
N SER A 222 -6.54 -17.00 -6.87
CA SER A 222 -5.25 -17.58 -6.43
C SER A 222 -4.47 -18.33 -7.52
N ASP A 223 -4.94 -18.33 -8.76
CA ASP A 223 -4.13 -18.69 -9.93
C ASP A 223 -3.37 -17.45 -10.38
N ILE A 224 -2.08 -17.38 -10.01
CA ILE A 224 -1.22 -16.25 -10.37
C ILE A 224 -0.44 -16.60 -11.63
N ALA A 225 -0.53 -15.72 -12.63
CA ALA A 225 0.32 -15.75 -13.80
C ALA A 225 1.20 -14.49 -13.85
N VAL A 226 2.37 -14.62 -14.45
CA VAL A 226 3.27 -13.51 -14.74
C VAL A 226 3.47 -13.40 -16.24
N THR A 227 3.50 -12.16 -16.73
CA THR A 227 3.82 -11.84 -18.13
C THR A 227 4.83 -10.70 -18.15
N CYS A 228 5.88 -10.83 -18.95
CA CYS A 228 6.73 -9.68 -19.26
C CYS A 228 6.08 -8.82 -20.36
N MET A 229 5.57 -7.64 -19.99
CA MET A 229 4.84 -6.76 -20.93
C MET A 229 5.75 -6.03 -21.93
N THR A 230 7.04 -5.91 -21.61
CA THR A 230 8.01 -5.12 -22.40
C THR A 230 9.18 -5.94 -22.92
N CYS A 231 9.17 -7.26 -22.72
CA CYS A 231 10.18 -8.14 -23.28
C CYS A 231 9.94 -8.34 -24.78
N GLY A 232 11.02 -8.48 -25.55
CA GLY A 232 10.93 -8.91 -26.94
C GLY A 232 10.35 -10.32 -27.07
N GLN A 233 9.85 -10.65 -28.27
CA GLN A 233 9.57 -12.02 -28.65
C GLN A 233 10.90 -12.72 -28.97
N LEU A 234 11.68 -12.99 -27.91
CA LEU A 234 12.94 -13.70 -27.97
C LEU A 234 12.85 -14.99 -27.15
N PRO A 235 13.41 -16.10 -27.64
CA PRO A 235 13.48 -17.34 -26.87
C PRO A 235 14.49 -17.18 -25.73
N VAL A 236 14.17 -17.73 -24.56
CA VAL A 236 15.10 -17.79 -23.42
C VAL A 236 16.25 -18.73 -23.75
N PHE A 237 15.95 -19.91 -24.28
CA PHE A 237 16.93 -20.92 -24.68
C PHE A 237 16.40 -21.71 -25.88
N GLU A 238 17.29 -22.35 -26.61
CA GLU A 238 16.94 -23.15 -27.79
C GLU A 238 16.28 -24.50 -27.41
N TYR A 239 15.54 -25.09 -28.34
CA TYR A 239 14.93 -26.40 -28.13
C TYR A 239 16.00 -27.45 -27.76
N THR A 240 15.80 -28.18 -26.66
CA THR A 240 16.62 -29.34 -26.28
C THR A 240 15.79 -30.47 -25.67
N GLN A 241 16.32 -31.69 -25.76
CA GLN A 241 15.82 -32.88 -25.07
C GLN A 241 16.75 -33.34 -23.94
N ASP A 242 17.98 -32.84 -23.87
CA ASP A 242 18.93 -33.19 -22.82
C ASP A 242 18.75 -32.22 -21.63
N PRO A 243 18.32 -32.70 -20.46
CA PRO A 243 18.16 -31.85 -19.29
C PRO A 243 19.47 -31.22 -18.77
N ASN A 244 20.64 -31.68 -19.23
CA ASN A 244 21.94 -31.12 -18.85
C ASN A 244 22.42 -30.00 -19.80
N GLU A 245 21.78 -29.82 -20.96
CA GLU A 245 22.05 -28.72 -21.89
C GLU A 245 21.40 -27.43 -21.40
N VAL A 246 21.99 -26.82 -20.38
CA VAL A 246 21.51 -25.55 -19.82
C VAL A 246 22.29 -24.38 -20.40
N ASP A 247 21.62 -23.44 -21.05
CA ASP A 247 22.23 -22.23 -21.62
C ASP A 247 22.81 -21.28 -20.55
N ALA A 248 23.72 -20.40 -20.96
CA ALA A 248 24.38 -19.43 -20.07
C ALA A 248 23.37 -18.55 -19.31
N GLU A 249 22.29 -18.14 -19.98
CA GLU A 249 21.19 -17.37 -19.39
C GLU A 249 20.53 -18.12 -18.24
N LEU A 250 20.16 -19.38 -18.44
CA LEU A 250 19.55 -20.21 -17.41
C LEU A 250 20.53 -20.53 -16.27
N ARG A 251 21.80 -20.78 -16.59
CA ARG A 251 22.85 -20.97 -15.57
C ARG A 251 23.02 -19.73 -14.71
N SER A 252 22.91 -18.53 -15.30
CA SER A 252 23.06 -17.26 -14.56
C SER A 252 22.00 -17.09 -13.47
N VAL A 253 20.80 -17.63 -13.67
CA VAL A 253 19.72 -17.63 -12.66
C VAL A 253 19.73 -18.89 -11.77
N GLY A 254 20.80 -19.69 -11.86
CA GLY A 254 21.03 -20.87 -11.02
C GLY A 254 20.20 -22.08 -11.42
N VAL A 255 19.78 -22.20 -12.68
CA VAL A 255 19.31 -23.46 -13.24
C VAL A 255 20.53 -24.30 -13.57
N THR A 256 20.65 -25.47 -12.94
CA THR A 256 21.74 -26.42 -13.19
C THR A 256 21.30 -27.64 -14.00
N LYS A 257 19.98 -27.86 -14.09
CA LYS A 257 19.33 -28.89 -14.89
C LYS A 257 17.97 -28.38 -15.35
N LEU A 258 17.62 -28.57 -16.62
CA LEU A 258 16.33 -28.16 -17.15
C LEU A 258 15.18 -28.96 -16.49
N PRO A 259 14.15 -28.28 -15.96
CA PRO A 259 12.89 -28.93 -15.61
C PRO A 259 12.27 -29.62 -16.82
N GLU A 260 11.60 -30.75 -16.61
CA GLU A 260 10.91 -31.47 -17.69
C GLU A 260 9.89 -30.59 -18.43
N ALA A 261 9.24 -29.66 -17.72
CA ALA A 261 8.31 -28.68 -18.30
C ALA A 261 8.96 -27.70 -19.30
N LEU A 262 10.29 -27.59 -19.30
CA LEU A 262 11.07 -26.78 -20.23
C LEU A 262 11.70 -27.60 -21.36
N LEU A 263 11.71 -28.93 -21.26
CA LEU A 263 12.21 -29.79 -22.32
C LEU A 263 11.26 -29.77 -23.52
N LYS A 264 11.83 -29.94 -24.72
CA LYS A 264 11.09 -30.04 -25.98
C LYS A 264 10.24 -28.80 -26.32
N ARG A 265 10.59 -27.64 -25.80
CA ARG A 265 9.96 -26.35 -26.14
C ARG A 265 11.01 -25.25 -26.28
N GLU A 266 10.61 -24.16 -26.93
CA GLU A 266 11.39 -22.93 -27.07
C GLU A 266 10.61 -21.81 -26.36
N PRO A 267 10.86 -21.59 -25.06
CA PRO A 267 10.05 -20.66 -24.28
C PRO A 267 10.43 -19.22 -24.55
N MET A 268 9.43 -18.35 -24.64
CA MET A 268 9.62 -16.93 -24.94
C MET A 268 9.63 -16.10 -23.66
N LEU A 269 10.46 -15.06 -23.57
CA LEU A 269 10.43 -14.13 -22.43
C LEU A 269 9.09 -13.42 -22.26
N SER A 270 8.39 -13.16 -23.37
CA SER A 270 7.07 -12.55 -23.38
C SER A 270 5.93 -13.54 -23.10
N GLU A 271 6.22 -14.84 -22.93
CA GLU A 271 5.21 -15.86 -22.63
C GLU A 271 4.58 -15.57 -21.27
N THR A 272 3.26 -15.75 -21.17
CA THR A 272 2.58 -15.75 -19.88
C THR A 272 2.83 -17.09 -19.19
N VAL A 273 3.43 -17.06 -18.01
CA VAL A 273 3.80 -18.26 -17.27
C VAL A 273 3.02 -18.36 -15.96
N PRO A 274 2.39 -19.50 -15.64
CA PRO A 274 1.74 -19.70 -14.35
C PRO A 274 2.78 -19.83 -13.23
N ILE A 275 2.57 -19.14 -12.11
CA ILE A 275 3.45 -19.14 -10.94
C ILE A 275 3.03 -20.26 -9.99
N TRP A 276 3.93 -21.20 -9.66
CA TRP A 276 3.61 -22.31 -8.76
C TRP A 276 3.72 -21.91 -7.29
N LEU A 277 2.77 -21.13 -6.79
CA LEU A 277 2.70 -20.84 -5.36
C LEU A 277 2.22 -22.04 -4.54
N PRO A 278 2.51 -22.09 -3.22
CA PRO A 278 2.00 -23.13 -2.35
C PRO A 278 0.48 -23.29 -2.49
N PRO A 279 -0.02 -24.51 -2.76
CA PRO A 279 -1.44 -24.75 -3.00
C PRO A 279 -2.25 -24.61 -1.71
N ARG A 280 -3.57 -24.39 -1.84
CA ARG A 280 -4.53 -24.24 -0.71
C ARG A 280 -4.21 -23.06 0.21
N ARG A 281 -3.60 -22.02 -0.33
CA ARG A 281 -3.35 -20.75 0.34
C ARG A 281 -3.84 -19.59 -0.52
N HIS A 282 -4.08 -18.46 0.13
CA HIS A 282 -4.41 -17.20 -0.53
C HIS A 282 -3.18 -16.32 -0.56
N HIS A 283 -2.91 -15.70 -1.70
CA HIS A 283 -1.68 -14.96 -1.93
C HIS A 283 -2.02 -13.51 -2.29
N ALA A 284 -1.36 -12.56 -1.63
CA ALA A 284 -1.42 -11.14 -1.95
C ALA A 284 -0.69 -10.84 -3.27
N ALA A 285 -0.63 -9.56 -3.65
CA ALA A 285 0.22 -9.13 -4.75
C ALA A 285 1.71 -9.34 -4.41
N PRO A 286 2.57 -9.66 -5.40
CA PRO A 286 4.00 -9.82 -5.16
C PRO A 286 4.67 -8.49 -4.89
N HIS A 287 5.18 -8.25 -3.70
CA HIS A 287 5.95 -7.05 -3.37
C HIS A 287 7.37 -7.15 -3.93
N LEU A 288 7.91 -6.04 -4.45
CA LEU A 288 9.32 -5.98 -4.83
C LEU A 288 10.15 -5.56 -3.61
N LEU A 289 11.26 -6.25 -3.40
CA LEU A 289 12.31 -5.86 -2.49
C LEU A 289 13.64 -5.91 -3.26
N VAL A 290 14.39 -4.82 -3.23
CA VAL A 290 15.76 -4.78 -3.76
C VAL A 290 16.74 -4.87 -2.60
N ASP A 291 17.59 -5.90 -2.61
CA ASP A 291 18.56 -6.10 -1.54
C ASP A 291 19.80 -5.19 -1.69
N SER A 292 20.65 -5.17 -0.66
CA SER A 292 21.88 -4.37 -0.65
C SER A 292 22.90 -4.77 -1.74
N ALA A 293 22.73 -5.92 -2.39
CA ALA A 293 23.53 -6.36 -3.52
C ALA A 293 22.90 -5.99 -4.89
N GLY A 294 21.77 -5.29 -4.89
CA GLY A 294 21.03 -4.92 -6.10
C GLY A 294 20.18 -6.05 -6.68
N LYS A 295 20.01 -7.17 -5.95
CA LYS A 295 19.19 -8.29 -6.42
C LYS A 295 17.72 -8.03 -6.13
N HIS A 296 16.88 -8.34 -7.13
CA HIS A 296 15.45 -8.15 -7.08
C HIS A 296 14.73 -9.40 -6.57
N HIS A 297 14.06 -9.27 -5.43
CA HIS A 297 13.24 -10.31 -4.82
C HIS A 297 11.76 -9.96 -4.95
N LEU A 298 10.98 -10.89 -5.47
CA LEU A 298 9.52 -10.82 -5.47
C LEU A 298 8.99 -11.64 -4.30
N ILE A 299 8.15 -11.01 -3.49
CA ILE A 299 7.72 -11.52 -2.21
C ILE A 299 6.19 -11.56 -2.13
N TRP A 300 5.62 -12.74 -1.94
CA TRP A 300 4.19 -12.89 -1.67
C TRP A 300 3.95 -13.09 -0.18
N MET A 301 3.00 -12.32 0.34
CA MET A 301 2.38 -12.62 1.63
C MET A 301 1.29 -13.66 1.41
N SER A 302 1.44 -14.82 2.05
CA SER A 302 0.57 -15.98 1.87
C SER A 302 -0.20 -16.30 3.14
N ARG A 303 -1.47 -16.66 2.99
CA ARG A 303 -2.45 -16.89 4.07
C ARG A 303 -3.05 -18.29 3.96
N ASN A 304 -3.18 -19.01 5.08
CA ASN A 304 -3.82 -20.32 5.10
C ASN A 304 -5.34 -20.18 5.06
N ASN A 305 -5.88 -19.26 5.87
CA ASN A 305 -7.32 -19.00 5.95
C ASN A 305 -7.64 -17.52 5.67
N ARG A 306 -8.93 -17.23 5.50
CA ARG A 306 -9.46 -15.86 5.28
C ARG A 306 -9.26 -14.97 6.50
N GLN A 307 -9.14 -15.60 7.66
CA GLN A 307 -8.91 -14.94 8.93
C GLN A 307 -7.45 -14.49 9.04
N ASP A 308 -6.50 -15.17 8.44
CA ASP A 308 -5.09 -14.81 8.64
C ASP A 308 -4.72 -13.49 7.93
N THR A 309 -4.00 -12.63 8.65
CA THR A 309 -3.28 -11.44 8.17
C THR A 309 -2.03 -11.85 7.39
N MET A 310 -1.20 -12.76 7.92
CA MET A 310 -0.13 -13.42 7.16
C MET A 310 0.26 -14.76 7.79
N SER A 311 0.34 -15.82 6.98
CA SER A 311 0.81 -17.14 7.41
C SER A 311 2.27 -17.43 7.03
N CYS A 312 2.72 -17.01 5.85
CA CYS A 312 4.13 -17.15 5.46
C CYS A 312 4.52 -16.18 4.34
N ILE A 313 5.83 -16.06 4.14
CA ILE A 313 6.43 -15.27 3.07
C ILE A 313 6.97 -16.24 2.01
N VAL A 314 6.55 -16.07 0.75
CA VAL A 314 7.10 -16.80 -0.40
C VAL A 314 8.01 -15.85 -1.17
N GLY A 315 9.30 -16.19 -1.29
CA GLY A 315 10.26 -15.41 -2.08
C GLY A 315 10.57 -16.07 -3.43
N ALA A 316 10.68 -15.27 -4.48
CA ALA A 316 11.23 -15.68 -5.76
C ALA A 316 12.21 -14.64 -6.30
N ASP A 317 13.22 -15.11 -7.02
CA ASP A 317 14.06 -14.27 -7.86
C ASP A 317 13.26 -13.87 -9.10
N ALA A 318 13.17 -12.57 -9.38
CA ALA A 318 12.40 -12.07 -10.52
C ALA A 318 12.87 -12.68 -11.85
N ALA A 319 14.17 -12.88 -12.01
CA ALA A 319 14.75 -13.47 -13.22
C ALA A 319 14.36 -14.95 -13.38
N ARG A 320 14.17 -15.67 -12.28
CA ARG A 320 13.73 -17.07 -12.34
C ARG A 320 12.31 -17.19 -12.89
N LEU A 321 11.38 -16.33 -12.49
CA LEU A 321 9.97 -16.42 -12.91
C LEU A 321 9.77 -16.35 -14.44
N LEU A 322 10.67 -15.67 -15.15
CA LEU A 322 10.68 -15.58 -16.60
C LEU A 322 11.22 -16.84 -17.30
N THR A 323 11.81 -17.77 -16.55
CA THR A 323 12.44 -18.98 -17.08
C THR A 323 11.79 -20.26 -16.57
N ASN A 324 11.47 -20.31 -15.29
CA ASN A 324 10.69 -21.36 -14.66
C ASN A 324 9.98 -20.81 -13.41
N THR A 325 8.87 -21.42 -13.08
CA THR A 325 7.98 -20.90 -12.05
C THR A 325 7.96 -21.74 -10.79
N LEU A 326 9.09 -22.38 -10.43
CA LEU A 326 9.23 -23.05 -9.14
C LEU A 326 9.76 -22.04 -8.11
N PRO A 327 8.89 -21.31 -7.37
CA PRO A 327 9.36 -20.57 -6.20
C PRO A 327 9.97 -21.55 -5.20
N ARG A 328 10.87 -21.06 -4.34
CA ARG A 328 11.43 -21.88 -3.26
C ARG A 328 10.30 -22.34 -2.34
N ARG A 329 9.86 -23.59 -2.49
CA ARG A 329 8.67 -24.17 -1.82
C ARG A 329 8.87 -24.40 -0.32
N ASP A 330 10.12 -24.52 0.13
CA ASP A 330 10.45 -25.11 1.43
C ASP A 330 10.25 -24.17 2.64
N LEU A 331 9.66 -23.00 2.44
CA LEU A 331 9.48 -21.97 3.48
C LEU A 331 8.04 -21.90 4.01
N CYS A 332 7.10 -22.57 3.35
CA CYS A 332 5.67 -22.63 3.71
C CYS A 332 5.20 -24.10 3.81
N SER A 333 5.66 -24.84 4.81
CA SER A 333 5.24 -26.24 5.03
C SER A 333 3.71 -26.36 5.16
N LYS A 334 3.14 -27.48 4.70
CA LYS A 334 1.70 -27.79 4.83
C LYS A 334 1.25 -27.91 6.29
N ASP A 335 2.17 -28.30 7.16
CA ASP A 335 1.95 -28.47 8.61
C ASP A 335 2.55 -27.33 9.44
N ALA A 336 3.25 -26.39 8.80
CA ALA A 336 3.63 -25.17 9.49
C ALA A 336 2.36 -24.39 9.80
N GLY A 337 2.16 -24.06 11.08
CA GLY A 337 1.32 -22.93 11.45
C GLY A 337 1.77 -21.67 10.69
N SER A 338 1.10 -20.54 10.90
CA SER A 338 1.72 -19.28 10.48
C SER A 338 3.18 -19.30 10.99
N SER A 339 4.14 -18.98 10.14
CA SER A 339 5.55 -18.79 10.54
C SER A 339 5.71 -17.71 11.62
N LEU A 340 4.58 -17.06 11.95
CA LEU A 340 4.29 -16.20 13.07
C LEU A 340 2.90 -16.54 13.66
N SER A 341 2.58 -17.82 13.93
CA SER A 341 1.29 -18.19 14.51
C SER A 341 1.16 -17.72 15.96
N MET A 342 0.21 -16.80 16.11
CA MET A 342 -0.85 -16.75 17.13
C MET A 342 -0.55 -16.49 18.60
N VAL A 343 0.68 -16.30 19.08
CA VAL A 343 0.86 -15.99 20.52
C VAL A 343 1.93 -14.94 20.85
N GLU A 344 2.71 -14.48 19.87
CA GLU A 344 3.99 -13.85 20.21
C GLU A 344 4.23 -12.45 19.61
N VAL A 345 3.50 -12.02 18.58
CA VAL A 345 3.61 -10.64 18.09
C VAL A 345 2.42 -9.86 18.62
N ASP A 346 2.66 -9.24 19.78
CA ASP A 346 1.62 -8.89 20.73
C ASP A 346 1.13 -7.42 20.67
N MET A 347 -0.19 -7.19 20.57
CA MET A 347 -1.12 -6.04 20.76
C MET A 347 -0.80 -4.58 20.40
N PHE A 348 0.45 -4.19 20.28
CA PHE A 348 0.81 -2.83 19.82
C PHE A 348 1.85 -2.93 18.70
N ALA A 349 1.72 -4.01 17.96
CA ALA A 349 2.64 -4.54 16.99
C ALA A 349 2.24 -4.17 15.56
N THR A 350 3.23 -3.96 14.71
CA THR A 350 3.00 -3.89 13.26
C THR A 350 2.70 -5.28 12.72
N SER A 351 1.91 -5.38 11.65
CA SER A 351 1.79 -6.66 10.95
C SER A 351 3.16 -7.06 10.42
N PRO A 352 3.54 -8.34 10.45
CA PRO A 352 4.84 -8.73 9.95
C PRO A 352 4.97 -8.40 8.46
N LEU A 353 6.04 -7.69 8.10
CA LEU A 353 6.41 -7.41 6.70
C LEU A 353 7.85 -7.91 6.47
N PRO A 354 8.22 -8.20 5.22
CA PRO A 354 9.60 -8.53 4.89
C PRO A 354 10.51 -7.32 5.11
N MET A 355 11.73 -7.61 5.56
CA MET A 355 12.85 -6.67 5.66
C MET A 355 14.10 -7.38 5.14
N GLU A 356 14.95 -6.66 4.43
CA GLU A 356 16.31 -7.10 4.17
C GLU A 356 17.24 -6.70 5.31
N ILE A 357 18.09 -7.63 5.75
CA ILE A 357 19.10 -7.43 6.77
C ILE A 357 20.48 -7.62 6.12
N PRO A 358 21.21 -6.52 5.84
CA PRO A 358 22.50 -6.59 5.16
C PRO A 358 23.50 -7.45 5.93
N GLY A 359 24.22 -8.31 5.20
CA GLY A 359 25.26 -9.17 5.77
C GLY A 359 24.77 -10.43 6.48
N ALA A 360 23.46 -10.68 6.56
CA ALA A 360 22.95 -11.97 7.02
C ALA A 360 23.11 -13.05 5.93
N SER A 361 23.32 -14.30 6.32
CA SER A 361 23.40 -15.44 5.38
C SER A 361 22.10 -15.66 4.61
N ASP A 362 20.99 -15.36 5.28
CA ASP A 362 19.62 -15.43 4.78
C ASP A 362 19.01 -14.04 4.89
N PRO A 363 19.19 -13.16 3.89
CA PRO A 363 19.06 -11.72 4.07
C PRO A 363 17.62 -11.25 4.29
N ILE A 364 16.61 -12.06 3.94
CA ILE A 364 15.21 -11.65 4.06
C ILE A 364 14.61 -12.20 5.36
N TYR A 365 14.14 -11.29 6.21
CA TYR A 365 13.51 -11.58 7.48
C TYR A 365 12.06 -11.10 7.50
N ALA A 366 11.19 -11.83 8.19
CA ALA A 366 9.91 -11.31 8.65
C ALA A 366 10.14 -10.64 10.00
N THR A 367 9.76 -9.37 10.13
CA THR A 367 10.03 -8.55 11.32
C THR A 367 8.76 -7.86 11.81
N ALA A 368 8.65 -7.72 13.13
CA ALA A 368 7.56 -7.03 13.81
C ALA A 368 8.02 -6.49 15.17
N ILE A 369 7.36 -5.43 15.66
CA ILE A 369 7.53 -4.95 17.05
C ILE A 369 6.39 -5.45 17.94
N SER A 370 6.57 -5.54 19.25
CA SER A 370 5.50 -5.94 20.18
C SER A 370 5.82 -5.56 21.63
N PRO A 371 4.90 -4.94 22.39
CA PRO A 371 5.12 -4.73 23.81
C PRO A 371 4.73 -5.88 24.73
N GLN A 372 3.81 -6.80 24.40
CA GLN A 372 3.32 -7.70 25.47
C GLN A 372 4.21 -8.92 25.76
N LYS A 373 5.40 -9.00 25.14
CA LYS A 373 6.32 -10.12 25.37
C LYS A 373 6.94 -10.14 26.76
N THR A 374 6.73 -9.09 27.53
CA THR A 374 7.17 -8.96 28.90
C THR A 374 5.97 -8.66 29.79
N ILE A 375 6.06 -9.06 31.06
CA ILE A 375 5.02 -8.82 32.07
C ILE A 375 4.70 -7.31 32.19
N ASP A 376 5.73 -6.48 32.04
CA ASP A 376 5.65 -5.02 32.13
C ASP A 376 5.17 -4.33 30.85
N ASN A 377 5.00 -5.10 29.77
CA ASN A 377 4.62 -4.64 28.44
C ASN A 377 5.67 -3.73 27.77
N ASP A 378 6.93 -4.07 27.93
CA ASP A 378 8.07 -3.39 27.30
C ASP A 378 8.17 -3.75 25.81
N LEU A 379 8.46 -2.75 24.98
CA LEU A 379 8.59 -2.94 23.54
C LEU A 379 9.69 -3.95 23.21
N SER A 380 9.37 -4.89 22.34
CA SER A 380 10.22 -5.96 21.88
C SER A 380 10.26 -5.97 20.36
N PHE A 381 11.38 -6.38 19.78
CA PHE A 381 11.52 -6.61 18.35
C PHE A 381 11.57 -8.11 18.11
N CYS A 382 10.67 -8.61 17.28
CA CYS A 382 10.52 -10.01 16.94
C CYS A 382 10.91 -10.22 15.48
N SER A 383 11.69 -11.27 15.22
CA SER A 383 12.12 -11.59 13.86
C SER A 383 12.31 -13.09 13.65
N ARG A 384 12.14 -13.48 12.39
CA ARG A 384 12.45 -14.82 11.88
C ARG A 384 12.97 -14.68 10.46
N SER A 385 14.01 -15.43 10.10
CA SER A 385 14.43 -15.49 8.70
C SER A 385 13.28 -16.05 7.86
N ALA A 386 12.91 -15.30 6.83
CA ALA A 386 11.88 -15.68 5.87
C ALA A 386 12.44 -16.58 4.76
N SER A 387 13.76 -16.53 4.49
CA SER A 387 14.41 -17.32 3.44
C SER A 387 15.02 -18.64 3.92
N ARG A 388 15.15 -18.83 5.24
CA ARG A 388 15.70 -20.05 5.85
C ARG A 388 14.62 -21.14 6.04
N PRO A 389 14.90 -22.42 5.66
CA PRO A 389 14.00 -23.54 5.94
C PRO A 389 13.69 -23.68 7.43
N ILE A 390 12.45 -24.09 7.73
CA ILE A 390 12.01 -24.42 9.09
C ILE A 390 12.65 -25.75 9.48
N ASP A 391 13.39 -25.75 10.59
CA ASP A 391 13.78 -26.99 11.26
C ASP A 391 12.61 -27.49 12.12
N GLN A 392 12.00 -28.62 11.75
CA GLN A 392 10.87 -29.20 12.49
C GLN A 392 11.28 -29.72 13.88
N SER A 393 12.58 -29.78 14.20
CA SER A 393 13.05 -30.08 15.55
C SER A 393 13.06 -28.80 16.41
N GLY A 394 12.16 -28.74 17.39
CA GLY A 394 12.01 -27.60 18.30
C GLY A 394 10.99 -26.55 17.81
N HIS A 395 11.10 -25.32 18.31
CA HIS A 395 10.20 -24.19 18.03
C HIS A 395 10.81 -23.20 17.01
N ASP A 396 11.41 -23.70 15.93
CA ASP A 396 12.08 -22.88 14.90
C ASP A 396 11.10 -22.21 13.90
N ASP A 397 9.85 -22.66 13.94
CA ASP A 397 8.71 -22.06 13.26
C ASP A 397 8.21 -20.78 13.97
N GLN A 398 8.69 -20.49 15.18
CA GLN A 398 8.31 -19.31 15.96
C GLN A 398 9.31 -18.16 15.80
N SER A 399 8.81 -16.91 15.81
CA SER A 399 9.68 -15.74 15.90
C SER A 399 10.38 -15.69 17.24
N LYS A 400 11.63 -15.24 17.23
CA LYS A 400 12.36 -14.92 18.45
C LYS A 400 12.36 -13.42 18.65
N CYS A 401 12.30 -12.98 19.90
CA CYS A 401 12.22 -11.56 20.23
C CYS A 401 13.38 -11.12 21.10
N ILE A 402 13.73 -9.84 20.96
CA ILE A 402 14.65 -9.11 21.83
C ILE A 402 13.87 -7.97 22.46
N HIS A 403 14.07 -7.77 23.75
CA HIS A 403 13.39 -6.75 24.51
C HIS A 403 14.22 -5.46 24.51
N PHE A 404 13.58 -4.33 24.23
CA PHE A 404 14.19 -3.04 24.47
C PHE A 404 14.09 -2.72 25.97
N SER A 405 15.09 -1.99 26.48
CA SER A 405 15.13 -1.53 27.87
C SER A 405 15.15 0.00 27.91
N GLY A 406 14.58 0.58 28.97
CA GLY A 406 14.51 2.04 29.18
C GLY A 406 13.08 2.57 29.36
N ASP A 407 12.94 3.73 29.99
CA ASP A 407 11.64 4.27 30.38
C ASP A 407 10.72 4.57 29.19
N ASP A 408 11.27 5.00 28.04
CA ASP A 408 10.52 5.34 26.82
C ASP A 408 9.93 4.14 26.08
N VAL A 409 10.47 2.95 26.31
CA VAL A 409 9.97 1.67 25.77
C VAL A 409 9.28 0.81 26.83
N SER A 410 9.48 1.15 28.10
CA SER A 410 8.79 0.50 29.21
C SER A 410 7.30 0.80 29.15
N LYS A 411 6.45 -0.21 29.37
CA LYS A 411 4.99 -0.05 29.28
C LYS A 411 4.52 0.52 27.93
N GLY A 412 5.21 0.17 26.83
CA GLY A 412 4.94 0.58 25.44
C GLY A 412 3.55 0.19 24.89
N ALA A 413 2.69 -0.41 25.71
CA ALA A 413 1.27 -0.70 25.49
C ALA A 413 0.36 0.53 25.28
N ALA A 414 0.90 1.66 24.81
CA ALA A 414 0.16 2.83 24.39
C ALA A 414 0.46 3.24 22.93
N LEU A 415 1.36 2.54 22.25
CA LEU A 415 1.78 2.85 20.88
C LEU A 415 0.82 2.22 19.85
N GLY A 416 -0.15 2.96 19.33
CA GLY A 416 -0.93 2.51 18.18
C GLY A 416 -0.17 2.71 16.88
N ALA A 417 0.64 1.73 16.47
CA ALA A 417 1.34 1.78 15.19
C ALA A 417 0.33 1.80 14.03
N PHE A 418 0.49 2.75 13.11
CA PHE A 418 -0.40 2.86 11.94
C PHE A 418 0.37 2.84 10.62
N GLN A 419 1.67 3.19 10.64
CA GLN A 419 2.57 3.14 9.50
C GLN A 419 3.90 2.48 9.85
N ASP A 420 4.40 1.64 8.93
CA ASP A 420 5.67 0.90 9.04
C ASP A 420 6.42 0.92 7.69
N PHE A 421 7.74 1.16 7.71
CA PHE A 421 8.58 1.34 6.52
C PHE A 421 9.78 0.40 6.43
N GLN A 422 9.66 -0.84 6.94
CA GLN A 422 10.77 -1.80 6.90
C GLN A 422 11.19 -2.32 5.52
N VAL A 423 10.32 -2.20 4.50
CA VAL A 423 10.64 -2.65 3.12
C VAL A 423 11.54 -1.65 2.39
N ILE A 424 11.52 -0.38 2.78
CA ILE A 424 12.16 0.72 2.05
C ILE A 424 13.64 0.88 2.44
N ARG A 425 14.00 0.52 3.68
CA ARG A 425 15.33 0.76 4.25
C ARG A 425 15.97 -0.54 4.76
N PRO A 426 16.85 -1.16 3.94
CA PRO A 426 17.73 -2.25 4.35
C PRO A 426 18.29 -2.08 5.78
N GLY A 427 17.99 -3.02 6.68
CA GLY A 427 18.48 -3.02 8.06
C GLY A 427 17.95 -1.91 8.96
N GLN A 428 16.85 -1.23 8.62
CA GLN A 428 16.23 -0.22 9.48
C GLN A 428 14.70 -0.27 9.44
N GLN A 429 14.07 -0.41 10.60
CA GLN A 429 12.62 -0.30 10.74
C GLN A 429 12.26 1.09 11.24
N ILE A 430 11.27 1.70 10.60
CA ILE A 430 10.70 2.98 11.01
C ILE A 430 9.22 2.78 11.26
N VAL A 431 8.77 3.10 12.48
CA VAL A 431 7.38 2.97 12.88
C VAL A 431 6.83 4.30 13.33
N PHE A 432 5.67 4.66 12.78
CA PHE A 432 4.87 5.78 13.28
C PHE A 432 3.73 5.26 14.16
N ALA A 433 3.64 5.85 15.34
CA ALA A 433 2.54 5.66 16.27
C ALA A 433 1.90 6.99 16.64
N ARG A 434 0.59 6.98 16.87
CA ARG A 434 -0.17 8.13 17.39
C ARG A 434 -0.58 7.89 18.84
N ASP A 435 -0.87 8.99 19.55
CA ASP A 435 -1.51 8.99 20.87
C ASP A 435 -0.77 8.23 21.97
N VAL A 436 0.57 8.35 21.97
CA VAL A 436 1.51 7.63 22.84
C VAL A 436 1.32 7.89 24.35
N ASP A 437 0.59 8.95 24.73
CA ASP A 437 0.42 9.32 26.12
C ASP A 437 -0.90 10.09 26.36
N GLN A 438 -1.94 9.40 26.82
CA GLN A 438 -3.15 10.04 27.37
C GLN A 438 -3.17 10.04 28.91
N ARG A 439 -2.00 10.01 29.57
CA ARG A 439 -1.93 10.28 31.01
C ARG A 439 -2.05 11.78 31.28
N THR A 440 -3.25 12.32 31.09
CA THR A 440 -3.61 13.56 31.78
C THR A 440 -3.96 13.23 33.23
N ASN A 441 -3.20 13.77 34.18
CA ASN A 441 -3.52 13.72 35.61
C ASN A 441 -4.70 14.65 35.98
N SER A 442 -5.18 15.47 35.04
CA SER A 442 -6.31 16.38 35.24
C SER A 442 -7.64 15.65 34.99
N PRO A 443 -8.52 15.56 36.02
CA PRO A 443 -9.86 14.98 35.86
C PRO A 443 -10.72 15.78 34.88
N LEU A 444 -10.54 17.11 34.83
CA LEU A 444 -11.29 18.01 33.96
C LEU A 444 -10.91 17.84 32.49
N THR A 445 -9.60 17.75 32.19
CA THR A 445 -9.09 17.53 30.83
C THR A 445 -9.50 16.15 30.32
N ALA A 446 -9.48 15.13 31.19
CA ALA A 446 -9.96 13.80 30.87
C ALA A 446 -11.48 13.71 30.63
N ILE A 447 -12.28 14.60 31.24
CA ILE A 447 -13.72 14.72 30.97
C ILE A 447 -13.94 15.48 29.64
N TRP A 448 -13.18 16.53 29.39
CA TRP A 448 -13.26 17.31 28.15
C TRP A 448 -12.90 16.49 26.90
N GLN A 449 -11.76 15.79 26.94
CA GLN A 449 -11.32 14.87 25.88
C GLN A 449 -12.33 13.72 25.66
N ARG A 450 -13.07 13.32 26.71
CA ARG A 450 -14.11 12.28 26.65
C ARG A 450 -15.40 12.76 25.97
N VAL A 451 -15.78 14.02 26.16
CA VAL A 451 -17.06 14.57 25.66
C VAL A 451 -16.91 15.20 24.28
N LEU A 452 -15.75 15.79 23.98
CA LEU A 452 -15.54 16.55 22.75
C LEU A 452 -14.53 15.93 21.80
N GLY A 453 -13.81 14.88 22.22
CA GLY A 453 -12.74 14.28 21.41
C GLY A 453 -11.64 15.29 21.04
N ASP A 454 -10.58 14.78 20.42
CA ASP A 454 -9.70 15.64 19.63
C ASP A 454 -10.12 15.44 18.16
N THR A 455 -10.41 16.53 17.44
CA THR A 455 -10.86 16.48 16.02
C THR A 455 -9.73 16.07 15.08
N PHE A 456 -8.48 16.22 15.55
CA PHE A 456 -7.23 15.79 14.96
C PHE A 456 -6.34 15.39 16.13
N SER A 457 -5.65 14.26 16.06
CA SER A 457 -4.73 13.82 17.13
C SER A 457 -3.29 14.10 16.69
N PRO A 458 -2.70 15.22 17.12
CA PRO A 458 -1.39 15.64 16.65
C PRO A 458 -0.25 14.93 17.38
N ALA A 459 -0.47 14.41 18.58
CA ALA A 459 0.56 13.75 19.38
C ALA A 459 0.90 12.36 18.81
N GLY A 460 2.19 12.09 18.62
CA GLY A 460 2.70 10.81 18.14
C GLY A 460 4.16 10.57 18.49
N ALA A 461 4.66 9.41 18.10
CA ALA A 461 6.08 9.09 18.17
C ALA A 461 6.53 8.34 16.90
N LEU A 462 7.73 8.69 16.45
CA LEU A 462 8.50 7.92 15.49
C LEU A 462 9.48 7.05 16.26
N LEU A 463 9.55 5.77 15.93
CA LEU A 463 10.57 4.84 16.41
C LEU A 463 11.49 4.49 15.25
N VAL A 464 12.80 4.65 15.46
CA VAL A 464 13.84 4.25 14.51
C VAL A 464 14.63 3.11 15.14
N ILE A 465 14.59 1.95 14.49
CA ILE A 465 15.20 0.71 14.98
C ILE A 465 16.21 0.27 13.93
N ASP A 466 17.49 0.28 14.28
CA ASP A 466 18.53 -0.30 13.43
C ASP A 466 18.59 -1.81 13.68
N VAL A 467 18.66 -2.59 12.61
CA VAL A 467 18.60 -4.06 12.63
C VAL A 467 19.83 -4.63 11.95
N ALA A 468 20.47 -5.59 12.61
CA ALA A 468 21.70 -6.26 12.18
C ALA A 468 21.52 -7.79 12.17
N PRO A 469 22.43 -8.52 11.50
CA PRO A 469 22.39 -9.98 11.46
C PRO A 469 22.32 -10.62 12.84
N PRO A 470 21.67 -11.79 12.98
CA PRO A 470 21.55 -12.47 14.26
C PRO A 470 22.92 -12.96 14.76
N ALA A 471 23.13 -12.95 16.08
CA ALA A 471 24.36 -13.47 16.69
C ALA A 471 24.52 -15.00 16.53
N THR A 472 23.42 -15.70 16.24
CA THR A 472 23.42 -17.15 15.99
C THR A 472 22.56 -17.46 14.76
N PRO A 473 22.81 -18.53 13.98
CA PRO A 473 22.08 -18.81 12.74
C PRO A 473 20.56 -18.93 12.91
N LYS A 474 20.09 -19.40 14.07
CA LYS A 474 18.66 -19.55 14.41
C LYS A 474 18.17 -18.47 15.38
N GLY A 475 18.98 -17.48 15.72
CA GLY A 475 18.62 -16.42 16.67
C GLY A 475 17.72 -15.34 16.05
N PRO A 476 17.12 -14.46 16.87
CA PRO A 476 16.51 -13.24 16.34
C PRO A 476 17.58 -12.35 15.71
N ALA A 477 17.22 -11.60 14.68
CA ALA A 477 18.02 -10.49 14.21
C ALA A 477 18.29 -9.52 15.37
N LEU A 478 19.46 -8.90 15.39
CA LEU A 478 19.85 -7.98 16.45
C LEU A 478 19.22 -6.61 16.17
N ALA A 479 18.37 -6.13 17.05
CA ALA A 479 17.68 -4.85 16.89
C ALA A 479 18.09 -3.91 18.03
N LYS A 480 18.37 -2.67 17.66
CA LYS A 480 18.69 -1.60 18.59
C LYS A 480 17.78 -0.41 18.30
N LEU A 481 17.03 -0.01 19.31
CA LEU A 481 16.32 1.27 19.26
C LEU A 481 17.35 2.40 19.18
N LYS A 482 17.42 3.04 18.01
CA LYS A 482 18.36 4.12 17.73
C LYS A 482 17.83 5.45 18.24
N LYS A 483 16.55 5.72 17.98
CA LYS A 483 15.91 7.00 18.28
C LYS A 483 14.41 6.82 18.51
N ILE A 484 13.87 7.56 19.48
CA ILE A 484 12.44 7.85 19.59
C ILE A 484 12.27 9.36 19.41
N VAL A 485 11.36 9.77 18.53
CA VAL A 485 11.06 11.18 18.27
C VAL A 485 9.59 11.41 18.54
N ARG A 486 9.28 12.09 19.64
CA ARG A 486 7.90 12.52 19.90
C ARG A 486 7.57 13.71 19.02
N PHE A 487 6.35 13.77 18.52
CA PHE A 487 5.91 14.84 17.64
C PHE A 487 4.48 15.28 17.94
N ASN A 488 4.19 16.52 17.52
CA ASN A 488 2.87 17.14 17.63
C ASN A 488 2.45 17.68 16.26
N ILE A 489 2.14 16.79 15.32
CA ILE A 489 1.86 17.09 13.91
C ILE A 489 0.48 16.57 13.58
N ASP A 490 -0.44 17.39 13.10
CA ASP A 490 -1.80 17.00 12.73
C ASP A 490 -1.86 15.73 11.81
N ASP A 491 -2.83 14.84 12.00
CA ASP A 491 -3.01 13.63 11.17
C ASP A 491 -3.46 13.93 9.74
N ARG A 492 -3.79 15.19 9.42
CA ARG A 492 -3.96 15.66 8.04
C ARG A 492 -2.73 15.50 7.16
N PHE A 493 -1.56 15.29 7.76
CA PHE A 493 -0.30 15.03 7.06
C PHE A 493 0.03 13.54 6.96
N ASP A 494 -0.85 12.65 7.45
CA ASP A 494 -0.70 11.22 7.23
C ASP A 494 -1.32 10.83 5.86
N PRO A 495 -0.70 9.95 5.06
CA PRO A 495 0.58 9.27 5.32
C PRO A 495 1.81 10.13 5.08
N MET A 496 2.84 9.91 5.90
CA MET A 496 4.17 10.49 5.75
C MET A 496 5.11 9.43 5.17
N MET A 497 5.75 9.70 4.03
CA MET A 497 6.61 8.72 3.35
C MET A 497 8.08 9.17 3.32
N PRO A 498 9.06 8.25 3.45
CA PRO A 498 10.47 8.63 3.35
C PRO A 498 10.81 9.16 1.95
N ILE A 499 11.73 10.13 1.87
CA ILE A 499 12.17 10.70 0.59
C ILE A 499 13.49 10.13 0.04
N THR A 500 14.18 9.33 0.86
CA THR A 500 15.42 8.64 0.49
C THR A 500 15.52 7.30 1.23
N ARG A 501 16.34 6.40 0.66
CA ARG A 501 16.73 5.12 1.28
C ARG A 501 17.86 5.26 2.29
N LYS A 502 18.52 6.43 2.37
CA LYS A 502 19.60 6.69 3.33
C LYS A 502 19.11 6.55 4.77
N LEU A 503 19.83 5.75 5.56
CA LEU A 503 19.46 5.37 6.93
C LEU A 503 19.54 6.52 7.94
N ASP A 504 20.36 7.53 7.66
CA ASP A 504 20.59 8.70 8.50
C ASP A 504 19.65 9.88 8.18
N ASP A 505 19.02 9.87 7.02
CA ASP A 505 18.07 10.89 6.61
C ASP A 505 16.65 10.53 7.09
N LEU A 506 16.13 11.29 8.05
CA LEU A 506 14.80 11.12 8.63
C LEU A 506 13.81 12.19 8.13
N ARG A 507 14.00 12.67 6.90
CA ARG A 507 13.03 13.54 6.22
C ARG A 507 11.93 12.71 5.57
N PHE A 508 10.69 13.11 5.83
CA PHE A 508 9.48 12.50 5.29
C PHE A 508 8.70 13.53 4.48
N LEU A 509 8.08 13.10 3.39
CA LEU A 509 7.20 13.89 2.54
C LEU A 509 5.74 13.51 2.80
N SER A 510 4.88 14.52 2.75
CA SER A 510 3.44 14.41 2.89
C SER A 510 2.75 15.37 1.93
N LEU A 511 1.50 15.06 1.60
CA LEU A 511 0.64 15.91 0.78
C LEU A 511 -0.44 16.54 1.67
N GLU A 512 -0.66 17.84 1.49
CA GLU A 512 -1.75 18.57 2.12
C GLU A 512 -2.68 19.13 1.03
N ALA A 513 -3.84 18.52 0.85
CA ALA A 513 -4.85 18.96 -0.12
C ALA A 513 -5.88 19.90 0.52
N SER A 514 -5.93 21.13 0.04
CA SER A 514 -7.02 22.08 0.25
C SER A 514 -8.13 21.88 -0.79
N LYS A 515 -9.24 22.63 -0.69
CA LYS A 515 -10.35 22.55 -1.66
C LYS A 515 -9.91 22.78 -3.12
N GLN A 516 -8.85 23.54 -3.36
CA GLN A 516 -8.42 23.96 -4.70
C GLN A 516 -6.99 23.55 -5.04
N THR A 517 -6.13 23.38 -4.04
CA THR A 517 -4.69 23.16 -4.26
C THR A 517 -4.16 22.00 -3.44
N VAL A 518 -3.07 21.41 -3.88
CA VAL A 518 -2.26 20.50 -3.06
C VAL A 518 -0.89 21.10 -2.82
N ARG A 519 -0.42 21.00 -1.58
CA ARG A 519 0.91 21.45 -1.15
C ARG A 519 1.73 20.28 -0.67
N LEU A 520 3.02 20.33 -0.96
CA LEU A 520 3.98 19.35 -0.48
C LEU A 520 4.59 19.82 0.84
N ARG A 521 4.65 18.90 1.80
CA ARG A 521 5.12 19.16 3.15
C ARG A 521 6.23 18.20 3.50
N THR A 522 7.30 18.71 4.08
CA THR A 522 8.39 17.87 4.60
C THR A 522 8.43 17.98 6.11
N ILE A 523 8.60 16.84 6.77
CA ILE A 523 8.84 16.76 8.20
C ILE A 523 10.21 16.13 8.42
N ASP A 524 11.05 16.79 9.22
CA ASP A 524 12.40 16.32 9.55
C ASP A 524 12.43 15.78 10.98
N PHE A 525 12.44 14.45 11.10
CA PHE A 525 12.50 13.74 12.38
C PHE A 525 13.95 13.53 12.89
N ALA A 526 14.96 14.02 12.16
CA ALA A 526 16.31 14.09 12.73
C ALA A 526 16.37 15.13 13.87
N LYS A 527 15.44 16.10 13.89
CA LYS A 527 15.26 17.08 14.96
C LYS A 527 14.46 16.50 16.13
N ASP A 528 14.70 17.01 17.34
CA ASP A 528 13.99 16.56 18.54
C ASP A 528 12.55 17.10 18.61
N ASN A 529 12.30 18.26 17.99
CA ASN A 529 10.98 18.86 17.83
C ASN A 529 10.69 19.00 16.32
N PRO A 530 10.25 17.91 15.65
CA PRO A 530 9.95 17.94 14.23
C PRO A 530 8.82 18.93 13.94
N ALA A 531 8.98 19.71 12.88
CA ALA A 531 8.00 20.69 12.44
C ALA A 531 7.69 20.50 10.95
N VAL A 532 6.49 20.92 10.56
CA VAL A 532 6.03 20.84 9.18
C VAL A 532 6.68 21.95 8.36
N GLY A 533 7.61 21.57 7.49
CA GLY A 533 8.22 22.42 6.47
C GLY A 533 7.42 22.43 5.16
N THR A 534 7.71 23.43 4.32
CA THR A 534 7.12 23.54 2.98
C THR A 534 8.12 23.11 1.94
N VAL A 535 7.71 22.26 1.01
CA VAL A 535 8.50 21.94 -0.18
C VAL A 535 8.10 22.88 -1.30
N ARG A 536 9.06 23.61 -1.85
CA ARG A 536 8.83 24.52 -2.97
C ARG A 536 8.97 23.76 -4.28
N LEU A 537 7.96 23.89 -5.14
CA LEU A 537 8.02 23.45 -6.53
C LEU A 537 8.19 24.66 -7.43
N THR A 538 9.05 24.55 -8.43
CA THR A 538 9.32 25.64 -9.38
C THR A 538 9.21 25.18 -10.83
N MET A 539 8.65 26.06 -11.66
CA MET A 539 8.45 25.84 -13.09
C MET A 539 8.67 27.18 -13.81
N GLY A 540 9.63 27.22 -14.75
CA GLY A 540 9.96 28.47 -15.47
C GLY A 540 10.32 29.64 -14.54
N ALA A 541 11.13 29.37 -13.52
CA ALA A 541 11.56 30.30 -12.45
C ALA A 541 10.45 30.85 -11.54
N ARG A 542 9.22 30.30 -11.60
CA ARG A 542 8.10 30.68 -10.73
C ARG A 542 7.80 29.56 -9.75
N ASP A 543 7.42 29.94 -8.53
CA ASP A 543 6.82 29.02 -7.57
C ASP A 543 5.46 28.53 -8.12
N LEU A 544 5.18 27.25 -7.87
CA LEU A 544 4.04 26.56 -8.42
C LEU A 544 3.18 25.99 -7.29
N ASP A 545 1.90 26.37 -7.28
CA ASP A 545 0.86 25.66 -6.55
C ASP A 545 0.20 24.66 -7.50
N LEU A 546 0.12 23.39 -7.09
CA LEU A 546 -0.56 22.35 -7.85
C LEU A 546 -2.07 22.43 -7.58
N ASP A 547 -2.89 22.29 -8.61
CA ASP A 547 -4.34 22.05 -8.44
C ASP A 547 -4.60 20.76 -7.64
N ARG A 548 -5.71 20.71 -6.90
CA ARG A 548 -6.10 19.55 -6.07
C ARG A 548 -6.11 18.23 -6.84
N SER A 549 -6.43 18.24 -8.14
CA SER A 549 -6.47 17.02 -8.97
C SER A 549 -5.11 16.31 -9.09
N TRP A 550 -3.98 16.98 -8.84
CA TRP A 550 -2.66 16.32 -8.79
C TRP A 550 -2.47 15.40 -7.60
N ALA A 551 -3.26 15.59 -6.53
CA ALA A 551 -3.28 14.68 -5.41
C ALA A 551 -4.14 13.44 -5.69
N ALA A 552 -4.99 13.45 -6.73
CA ALA A 552 -5.97 12.39 -6.95
C ALA A 552 -5.30 11.02 -7.13
N ARG A 553 -4.15 10.96 -7.80
CA ARG A 553 -3.35 9.74 -7.97
C ARG A 553 -2.13 9.76 -7.03
N PRO A 554 -1.58 8.58 -6.67
CA PRO A 554 -0.40 8.53 -5.84
C PRO A 554 0.81 9.23 -6.46
N VAL A 555 1.58 9.88 -5.61
CA VAL A 555 2.85 10.53 -5.99
C VAL A 555 3.98 9.56 -5.74
N MET A 556 4.89 9.42 -6.69
CA MET A 556 6.07 8.58 -6.54
C MET A 556 7.30 9.43 -6.23
N VAL A 557 8.07 9.00 -5.22
CA VAL A 557 9.40 9.54 -4.92
C VAL A 557 10.43 8.55 -5.42
N LEU A 558 11.35 9.03 -6.25
CA LEU A 558 12.47 8.25 -6.75
C LEU A 558 13.80 8.90 -6.37
N GLU A 559 14.82 8.08 -6.19
CA GLU A 559 16.20 8.53 -5.99
C GLU A 559 17.06 7.87 -7.06
N THR A 560 17.70 8.69 -7.91
CA THR A 560 18.53 8.14 -8.99
C THR A 560 19.87 7.66 -8.47
N GLN A 561 20.40 6.61 -9.09
CA GLN A 561 21.70 6.01 -8.74
C GLN A 561 22.85 6.58 -9.60
N ASP A 562 22.65 7.75 -10.21
CA ASP A 562 23.65 8.41 -11.04
C ASP A 562 24.83 8.91 -10.19
N ALA A 563 25.95 9.27 -10.85
CA ALA A 563 27.12 9.88 -10.17
C ALA A 563 26.75 11.15 -9.37
N GLN A 564 25.70 11.85 -9.78
CA GLN A 564 25.04 12.91 -9.01
C GLN A 564 23.59 12.50 -8.75
N PRO A 565 23.31 11.84 -7.62
CA PRO A 565 21.97 11.36 -7.30
C PRO A 565 20.96 12.51 -7.25
N LYS A 566 19.79 12.30 -7.85
CA LYS A 566 18.67 13.23 -7.80
C LYS A 566 17.47 12.59 -7.12
N THR A 567 16.80 13.36 -6.26
CA THR A 567 15.45 13.02 -5.80
C THR A 567 14.46 13.57 -6.84
N LYS A 568 13.59 12.73 -7.38
CA LYS A 568 12.48 13.20 -8.24
C LYS A 568 11.12 12.87 -7.64
N LEU A 569 10.20 13.79 -7.84
CA LEU A 569 8.80 13.69 -7.46
C LEU A 569 7.98 13.58 -8.73
N VAL A 570 7.29 12.47 -8.89
CA VAL A 570 6.52 12.15 -10.09
C VAL A 570 5.04 12.17 -9.77
N PHE A 571 4.34 13.04 -10.48
CA PHE A 571 2.91 13.24 -10.35
C PHE A 571 2.21 12.76 -11.61
N SER A 572 1.01 12.22 -11.43
CA SER A 572 0.08 11.99 -12.53
C SER A 572 -1.33 12.41 -12.11
N ARG A 573 -2.14 12.83 -13.07
CA ARG A 573 -3.58 13.06 -12.89
C ARG A 573 -4.32 12.70 -14.17
N GLY A 574 -5.56 12.26 -14.05
CA GLY A 574 -6.36 11.86 -15.19
C GLY A 574 -7.81 12.28 -15.03
N GLU A 575 -8.44 12.64 -16.15
CA GLU A 575 -9.86 13.01 -16.22
C GLU A 575 -10.48 12.43 -17.49
N ILE A 576 -11.56 11.66 -17.36
CA ILE A 576 -12.31 11.16 -18.50
C ILE A 576 -12.95 12.36 -19.23
N ALA A 577 -12.77 12.43 -20.54
CA ALA A 577 -13.36 13.46 -21.37
C ALA A 577 -14.87 13.16 -21.56
N ILE A 578 -15.69 13.77 -20.71
CA ILE A 578 -17.15 13.68 -20.75
C ILE A 578 -17.68 15.02 -21.30
N ASP A 579 -18.72 14.98 -22.14
CA ASP A 579 -19.49 16.19 -22.46
C ASP A 579 -20.46 16.43 -21.31
N PRO A 580 -20.25 17.44 -20.44
CA PRO A 580 -21.08 17.64 -19.24
C PRO A 580 -22.55 17.92 -19.57
N ASP A 581 -22.83 18.35 -20.80
CA ASP A 581 -24.17 18.73 -21.27
C ASP A 581 -24.90 17.57 -21.99
N LYS A 582 -24.26 16.39 -22.15
CA LYS A 582 -24.86 15.23 -22.83
C LYS A 582 -24.63 13.95 -22.04
N PRO A 583 -25.70 13.19 -21.74
CA PRO A 583 -25.54 11.84 -21.22
C PRO A 583 -24.67 11.03 -22.18
N VAL A 584 -23.73 10.25 -21.65
CA VAL A 584 -22.97 9.31 -22.47
C VAL A 584 -23.95 8.30 -23.05
N SER A 585 -24.08 8.30 -24.38
CA SER A 585 -24.96 7.34 -25.06
C SER A 585 -24.51 5.91 -24.74
N PRO A 586 -25.43 4.99 -24.40
CA PRO A 586 -25.12 3.56 -24.28
C PRO A 586 -24.46 2.97 -25.53
N ASP A 587 -24.71 3.59 -26.70
CA ASP A 587 -24.16 3.19 -28.00
C ASP A 587 -22.87 3.93 -28.38
N ALA A 588 -22.28 4.71 -27.45
CA ALA A 588 -21.04 5.41 -27.71
C ALA A 588 -19.90 4.42 -27.98
N THR A 589 -19.23 4.56 -29.13
CA THR A 589 -18.14 3.69 -29.59
C THR A 589 -16.76 4.29 -29.39
N THR A 590 -16.70 5.46 -28.76
CA THR A 590 -15.46 6.19 -28.54
C THR A 590 -15.47 6.77 -27.13
N GLU A 591 -14.32 6.70 -26.49
CA GLU A 591 -14.08 7.28 -25.17
C GLU A 591 -12.70 7.92 -25.16
N ALA A 592 -12.52 9.00 -24.42
CA ALA A 592 -11.22 9.63 -24.25
C ALA A 592 -10.92 9.95 -22.79
N LEU A 593 -9.63 9.98 -22.47
CA LEU A 593 -9.05 10.36 -21.19
C LEU A 593 -7.95 11.37 -21.45
N THR A 594 -7.95 12.45 -20.67
CA THR A 594 -6.78 13.33 -20.56
C THR A 594 -5.94 12.85 -19.40
N LEU A 595 -4.70 12.44 -19.66
CA LEU A 595 -3.71 12.03 -18.66
C LEU A 595 -2.57 13.05 -18.68
N GLN A 596 -2.27 13.65 -17.53
CA GLN A 596 -1.16 14.59 -17.37
C GLN A 596 -0.14 14.05 -16.40
N THR A 597 1.14 14.28 -16.69
CA THR A 597 2.27 13.88 -15.83
C THR A 597 3.24 15.05 -15.63
N LEU A 598 3.85 15.10 -14.45
CA LEU A 598 4.89 16.06 -14.11
C LEU A 598 5.99 15.38 -13.31
N VAL A 599 7.23 15.74 -13.61
CA VAL A 599 8.41 15.34 -12.84
C VAL A 599 9.11 16.60 -12.37
N PHE A 600 9.31 16.67 -11.06
CA PHE A 600 10.17 17.67 -10.45
C PHE A 600 11.39 16.99 -9.87
N GLU A 601 12.56 17.61 -10.00
CA GLU A 601 13.81 17.05 -9.49
C GLU A 601 14.57 18.04 -8.63
N ARG A 602 15.37 17.49 -7.74
CA ARG A 602 16.31 18.20 -6.88
C ARG A 602 17.52 17.30 -6.63
N ASP A 603 18.71 17.88 -6.58
CA ASP A 603 19.90 17.12 -6.20
C ASP A 603 19.70 16.51 -4.80
N ALA A 604 20.02 15.24 -4.62
CA ALA A 604 19.78 14.54 -3.36
C ALA A 604 20.59 15.14 -2.19
N ALA A 605 21.72 15.78 -2.50
CA ALA A 605 22.57 16.50 -1.56
C ALA A 605 22.13 17.95 -1.30
N ALA A 606 21.12 18.46 -2.02
CA ALA A 606 20.69 19.84 -1.86
C ALA A 606 20.11 20.10 -0.44
N PRO A 607 20.23 21.34 0.07
CA PRO A 607 19.53 21.78 1.27
C PRO A 607 18.03 21.50 1.20
N SER A 608 17.39 21.30 2.36
CA SER A 608 15.97 20.93 2.41
C SER A 608 15.02 22.00 1.88
N ASP A 609 15.43 23.27 1.93
CA ASP A 609 14.72 24.45 1.42
C ASP A 609 14.98 24.73 -0.07
N ALA A 610 15.93 24.04 -0.69
CA ALA A 610 16.13 24.13 -2.13
C ALA A 610 14.87 23.61 -2.86
N PRO A 611 14.40 24.35 -3.89
CA PRO A 611 13.20 23.98 -4.61
C PRO A 611 13.42 22.73 -5.45
N PHE A 612 12.35 21.95 -5.64
CA PHE A 612 12.31 21.01 -6.75
C PHE A 612 11.95 21.77 -8.03
N VAL A 613 12.69 21.50 -9.11
CA VAL A 613 12.53 22.17 -10.41
C VAL A 613 11.87 21.20 -11.38
N LYS A 614 10.87 21.66 -12.13
CA LYS A 614 10.25 20.86 -13.19
C LYS A 614 11.32 20.41 -14.19
N SER A 615 11.48 19.10 -14.36
CA SER A 615 12.39 18.52 -15.34
C SER A 615 11.69 17.89 -16.53
N ALA A 616 10.47 17.37 -16.35
CA ALA A 616 9.69 16.84 -17.46
C ALA A 616 8.18 16.97 -17.21
N GLY A 617 7.39 17.08 -18.28
CA GLY A 617 5.94 17.13 -18.17
C GLY A 617 5.22 16.94 -19.50
N ALA A 618 4.10 16.24 -19.48
CA ALA A 618 3.27 16.03 -20.68
C ALA A 618 1.78 16.02 -20.34
N ALA A 619 0.98 16.48 -21.31
CA ALA A 619 -0.46 16.31 -21.34
C ALA A 619 -0.84 15.41 -22.52
N CYS A 620 -1.31 14.20 -22.22
CA CYS A 620 -1.64 13.18 -23.19
C CYS A 620 -3.16 12.98 -23.29
N ARG A 621 -3.67 12.98 -24.51
CA ARG A 621 -5.03 12.54 -24.82
C ARG A 621 -4.99 11.08 -25.29
N ILE A 622 -5.64 10.22 -24.54
CA ILE A 622 -5.79 8.80 -24.83
C ILE A 622 -7.20 8.60 -25.35
N THR A 623 -7.35 8.04 -26.55
CA THR A 623 -8.67 7.77 -27.15
C THR A 623 -8.82 6.29 -27.43
N TYR A 624 -9.87 5.69 -26.89
CA TYR A 624 -10.31 4.33 -27.19
C TYR A 624 -11.44 4.37 -28.21
N LYS A 625 -11.36 3.51 -29.22
CA LYS A 625 -12.41 3.26 -30.22
C LYS A 625 -12.73 1.78 -30.21
N PHE A 626 -13.99 1.44 -30.04
CA PHE A 626 -14.45 0.05 -29.90
C PHE A 626 -15.69 -0.23 -30.73
N ALA A 627 -15.97 -1.51 -30.99
CA ALA A 627 -17.11 -1.94 -31.80
C ALA A 627 -18.46 -1.67 -31.08
N PRO A 628 -19.51 -1.22 -31.80
CA PRO A 628 -20.84 -1.05 -31.23
C PRO A 628 -21.48 -2.39 -30.86
N GLY A 629 -22.45 -2.36 -29.94
CA GLY A 629 -23.25 -3.54 -29.56
C GLY A 629 -22.56 -4.55 -28.64
N HIS A 630 -21.36 -4.25 -28.14
CA HIS A 630 -20.57 -5.11 -27.25
C HIS A 630 -20.51 -4.59 -25.80
N ALA A 631 -21.65 -4.16 -25.24
CA ALA A 631 -21.72 -3.61 -23.88
C ALA A 631 -21.50 -4.67 -22.77
N ASP A 632 -21.49 -5.94 -23.11
CA ASP A 632 -21.24 -7.07 -22.22
C ASP A 632 -19.76 -7.20 -21.81
N TRP A 633 -18.83 -6.61 -22.58
CA TRP A 633 -17.40 -6.70 -22.29
C TRP A 633 -16.94 -5.40 -21.61
N PRO A 634 -16.26 -5.47 -20.44
CA PRO A 634 -15.83 -4.26 -19.72
C PRO A 634 -14.97 -3.30 -20.54
N CYS A 635 -14.28 -3.81 -21.56
CA CYS A 635 -13.42 -3.03 -22.46
C CYS A 635 -14.13 -2.47 -23.70
N TYR A 636 -15.45 -2.65 -23.82
CA TYR A 636 -16.27 -2.25 -24.98
C TYR A 636 -17.51 -1.44 -24.57
N ARG A 637 -17.56 -0.99 -23.32
CA ARG A 637 -18.61 -0.10 -22.82
C ARG A 637 -18.08 1.32 -22.64
N ALA A 638 -18.96 2.28 -22.85
CA ALA A 638 -18.70 3.66 -22.50
C ALA A 638 -18.81 3.86 -20.97
N PHE A 639 -18.17 4.93 -20.46
CA PHE A 639 -18.29 5.31 -19.07
C PHE A 639 -19.66 5.95 -18.79
N GLU A 640 -20.37 5.45 -17.78
CA GLU A 640 -21.64 6.00 -17.29
C GLU A 640 -21.39 6.66 -15.92
N PRO A 641 -21.43 8.00 -15.80
CA PRO A 641 -21.18 8.70 -14.54
C PRO A 641 -22.13 8.28 -13.40
N ASP A 642 -23.37 7.96 -13.73
CA ASP A 642 -24.37 7.50 -12.75
C ASP A 642 -24.13 6.05 -12.29
N ARG A 643 -23.24 5.31 -12.96
CA ARG A 643 -22.87 3.92 -12.65
C ARG A 643 -21.37 3.77 -12.45
N THR A 644 -20.80 4.58 -11.57
CA THR A 644 -19.35 4.64 -11.26
C THR A 644 -18.71 3.30 -10.88
N MET A 645 -19.48 2.28 -10.49
CA MET A 645 -18.99 0.92 -10.22
C MET A 645 -18.66 0.13 -11.50
N ARG A 646 -19.06 0.62 -12.67
CA ARG A 646 -18.82 0.01 -13.99
C ARG A 646 -17.78 0.83 -14.77
N ALA A 647 -16.51 0.42 -14.70
CA ALA A 647 -15.42 1.02 -15.47
C ALA A 647 -15.40 0.67 -16.96
N SER A 648 -15.27 1.66 -17.82
CA SER A 648 -14.84 1.56 -19.22
C SER A 648 -13.31 1.41 -19.34
N PRO A 649 -12.73 1.22 -20.55
CA PRO A 649 -11.28 1.28 -20.74
C PRO A 649 -10.64 2.57 -20.20
N ALA A 650 -11.22 3.75 -20.47
CA ALA A 650 -10.61 4.99 -20.06
C ALA A 650 -10.70 5.21 -18.54
N ALA A 651 -11.80 4.78 -17.90
CA ALA A 651 -11.92 4.81 -16.44
C ALA A 651 -10.89 3.88 -15.75
N ARG A 652 -10.69 2.67 -16.30
CA ARG A 652 -9.63 1.76 -15.82
C ARG A 652 -8.24 2.37 -16.01
N MET A 653 -7.99 3.03 -17.14
CA MET A 653 -6.73 3.73 -17.40
C MET A 653 -6.54 4.94 -16.47
N GLN A 654 -7.61 5.68 -16.13
CA GLN A 654 -7.58 6.76 -15.15
C GLN A 654 -7.21 6.26 -13.74
N ALA A 655 -7.51 4.99 -13.43
CA ALA A 655 -7.19 4.36 -12.16
C ALA A 655 -5.89 3.54 -12.18
N SER A 656 -5.23 3.38 -13.34
CA SER A 656 -4.10 2.46 -13.55
C SER A 656 -2.91 2.72 -12.61
N GLN A 657 -2.11 1.69 -12.36
CA GLN A 657 -0.82 1.84 -11.68
C GLN A 657 0.10 2.74 -12.53
N MET A 658 0.80 3.67 -11.88
CA MET A 658 1.93 4.35 -12.51
C MET A 658 3.19 3.54 -12.23
N LEU A 659 4.04 3.36 -13.23
CA LEU A 659 5.34 2.68 -13.11
C LEU A 659 6.42 3.60 -13.65
N ILE A 660 7.63 3.51 -13.08
CA ILE A 660 8.78 4.33 -13.48
C ILE A 660 9.98 3.41 -13.60
N GLY A 661 10.74 3.55 -14.68
CA GLY A 661 11.91 2.72 -14.96
C GLY A 661 12.51 2.99 -16.33
N HIS A 662 13.55 2.24 -16.65
CA HIS A 662 14.26 2.33 -17.93
C HIS A 662 13.62 1.47 -19.02
N PHE A 663 12.38 1.81 -19.38
CA PHE A 663 11.55 1.06 -20.36
C PHE A 663 11.83 1.39 -21.83
N SER A 664 12.72 2.34 -22.10
CA SER A 664 12.99 2.87 -23.43
C SER A 664 14.48 3.06 -23.64
N LYS A 665 14.93 3.00 -24.89
CA LYS A 665 16.32 3.25 -25.27
C LYS A 665 16.77 4.71 -25.06
N SER A 666 15.85 5.64 -24.83
CA SER A 666 16.18 7.04 -24.52
C SER A 666 16.81 7.13 -23.13
N ALA A 667 17.75 8.06 -22.96
CA ALA A 667 18.35 8.32 -21.66
C ALA A 667 17.30 8.77 -20.63
N GLY A 668 17.32 8.17 -19.44
CA GLY A 668 16.48 8.54 -18.30
C GLY A 668 15.30 7.60 -18.02
N HIS A 669 14.50 7.97 -17.02
CA HIS A 669 13.33 7.22 -16.56
C HIS A 669 12.12 7.50 -17.45
N ALA A 670 11.54 6.45 -18.02
CA ALA A 670 10.25 6.50 -18.70
C ALA A 670 9.11 6.23 -17.69
N LEU A 671 7.91 6.70 -18.03
CA LEU A 671 6.69 6.43 -17.28
C LEU A 671 5.88 5.36 -18.02
N ALA A 672 5.37 4.37 -17.30
CA ALA A 672 4.50 3.36 -17.88
C ALA A 672 3.17 3.26 -17.13
N PHE A 673 2.09 3.06 -17.88
CA PHE A 673 0.73 2.84 -17.38
C PHE A 673 0.20 1.53 -17.96
N PRO A 674 0.12 0.45 -17.15
CA PRO A 674 -0.51 -0.79 -17.59
C PRO A 674 -1.96 -0.55 -18.03
N ASP A 675 -2.32 -1.14 -19.17
CA ASP A 675 -3.66 -1.04 -19.73
C ASP A 675 -4.43 -2.34 -19.47
N ALA A 676 -5.45 -2.29 -18.62
CA ALA A 676 -6.24 -3.46 -18.26
C ALA A 676 -7.01 -4.06 -19.47
N CYS A 677 -7.21 -3.27 -20.54
CA CYS A 677 -7.86 -3.71 -21.77
C CYS A 677 -6.87 -4.13 -22.86
N LEU A 678 -5.67 -3.53 -22.88
CA LEU A 678 -4.57 -3.87 -23.77
C LEU A 678 -3.38 -4.39 -22.96
N LYS A 679 -3.55 -5.56 -22.31
CA LYS A 679 -2.63 -6.09 -21.29
C LYS A 679 -1.17 -6.28 -21.74
N SER A 680 -0.92 -6.48 -23.02
CA SER A 680 0.43 -6.61 -23.57
C SER A 680 0.99 -5.31 -24.15
N GLU A 681 0.22 -4.23 -24.13
CA GLU A 681 0.57 -2.95 -24.77
C GLU A 681 0.40 -1.79 -23.76
N PRO A 682 1.24 -1.69 -22.72
CA PRO A 682 1.19 -0.58 -21.78
C PRO A 682 1.40 0.76 -22.52
N ILE A 683 0.91 1.85 -21.93
CA ILE A 683 1.28 3.19 -22.39
C ILE A 683 2.65 3.51 -21.81
N ILE A 684 3.68 3.63 -22.65
CA ILE A 684 5.02 4.04 -22.24
C ILE A 684 5.28 5.45 -22.77
N LEU A 685 5.58 6.37 -21.86
CA LEU A 685 5.97 7.74 -22.14
C LEU A 685 7.48 7.88 -21.88
N SER A 686 8.26 8.02 -22.94
CA SER A 686 9.71 8.18 -22.88
C SER A 686 10.10 9.66 -22.79
N PRO A 687 11.16 10.00 -22.02
CA PRO A 687 11.65 11.36 -21.95
C PRO A 687 12.19 11.83 -23.31
N GLN A 688 11.85 13.06 -23.68
CA GLN A 688 12.40 13.75 -24.86
C GLN A 688 12.62 15.22 -24.49
N GLY A 689 13.85 15.56 -24.09
CA GLY A 689 14.14 16.88 -23.52
C GLY A 689 13.41 17.06 -22.18
N ASP A 690 12.64 18.14 -22.05
CA ASP A 690 11.83 18.46 -20.87
C ASP A 690 10.34 18.07 -21.02
N THR A 691 10.03 17.20 -22.00
CA THR A 691 8.69 16.64 -22.22
C THR A 691 8.75 15.10 -22.24
N PHE A 692 7.57 14.48 -22.28
CA PHE A 692 7.41 13.05 -22.52
C PHE A 692 6.65 12.79 -23.82
N MET A 693 7.11 11.80 -24.58
CA MET A 693 6.46 11.34 -25.80
C MET A 693 6.10 9.86 -25.72
N PRO A 694 4.96 9.44 -26.30
CA PRO A 694 4.59 8.04 -26.31
C PRO A 694 5.54 7.24 -27.21
N VAL A 695 6.05 6.12 -26.71
CA VAL A 695 6.89 5.19 -27.50
C VAL A 695 6.10 4.60 -28.67
N SER A 696 4.79 4.40 -28.50
CA SER A 696 3.85 4.05 -29.57
C SER A 696 2.60 4.92 -29.51
N GLY A 697 2.23 5.53 -30.63
CA GLY A 697 1.04 6.38 -30.75
C GLY A 697 -0.27 5.60 -30.92
N SER A 698 -0.24 4.29 -31.17
CA SER A 698 -1.45 3.47 -31.29
C SER A 698 -1.25 2.01 -30.92
N ALA A 699 -2.31 1.38 -30.43
CA ALA A 699 -2.34 -0.01 -29.98
C ALA A 699 -3.74 -0.63 -30.20
N GLY A 700 -3.87 -1.95 -30.01
CA GLY A 700 -5.12 -2.70 -30.14
C GLY A 700 -5.20 -3.61 -31.36
N TRP A 701 -6.36 -4.24 -31.57
CA TRP A 701 -6.59 -5.26 -32.58
C TRP A 701 -7.57 -4.82 -33.66
N ALA A 702 -7.29 -5.20 -34.90
CA ALA A 702 -8.09 -4.85 -36.07
C ALA A 702 -9.25 -5.82 -36.35
N GLY A 703 -9.23 -7.03 -35.77
CA GLY A 703 -10.26 -8.06 -35.98
C GLY A 703 -11.58 -7.77 -35.25
N PRO A 704 -12.70 -8.43 -35.60
CA PRO A 704 -13.97 -8.29 -34.89
C PRO A 704 -13.97 -9.08 -33.56
N PRO A 705 -14.37 -8.47 -32.43
CA PRO A 705 -14.71 -7.05 -32.26
C PRO A 705 -13.45 -6.18 -32.21
N LYS A 706 -13.49 -5.02 -32.86
CA LYS A 706 -12.33 -4.11 -33.00
C LYS A 706 -12.15 -3.26 -31.74
N LEU A 707 -10.91 -3.13 -31.24
CA LEU A 707 -10.51 -2.14 -30.25
C LEU A 707 -9.24 -1.43 -30.72
N ARG A 708 -9.24 -0.10 -30.71
CA ARG A 708 -8.07 0.71 -31.04
C ARG A 708 -7.86 1.79 -29.98
N ARG A 709 -6.63 1.90 -29.48
CA ARG A 709 -6.18 3.01 -28.64
C ARG A 709 -5.28 3.93 -29.47
N THR A 710 -5.43 5.24 -29.32
CA THR A 710 -4.52 6.25 -29.87
C THR A 710 -4.09 7.24 -28.80
N ILE A 711 -2.85 7.71 -28.87
CA ILE A 711 -2.24 8.58 -27.87
C ILE A 711 -1.59 9.77 -28.57
N THR A 712 -1.93 10.97 -28.12
CA THR A 712 -1.31 12.22 -28.56
C THR A 712 -0.89 13.01 -27.33
N CYS A 713 0.39 13.40 -27.25
CA CYS A 713 0.92 14.14 -26.10
C CYS A 713 1.49 15.49 -26.55
N GLU A 714 1.33 16.47 -25.67
CA GLU A 714 1.90 17.82 -25.81
C GLU A 714 2.71 18.14 -24.55
N PRO A 715 3.75 18.99 -24.65
CA PRO A 715 4.50 19.45 -23.48
C PRO A 715 3.61 20.16 -22.47
N LEU A 716 3.84 19.90 -21.18
CA LEU A 716 3.16 20.58 -20.08
C LEU A 716 4.13 21.56 -19.41
N ASP A 717 4.26 22.75 -20.01
CA ASP A 717 5.31 23.74 -19.67
C ASP A 717 4.79 25.00 -18.99
N THR A 718 3.47 25.12 -18.82
CA THR A 718 2.86 26.33 -18.29
C THR A 718 2.31 26.13 -16.89
N ALA A 719 2.89 26.84 -15.91
CA ALA A 719 2.44 26.81 -14.51
C ALA A 719 0.94 27.07 -14.34
N THR A 720 0.35 27.97 -15.15
CA THR A 720 -1.07 28.28 -15.07
C THR A 720 -1.98 27.10 -15.42
N VAL A 721 -1.56 26.22 -16.34
CA VAL A 721 -2.32 25.01 -16.70
C VAL A 721 -2.23 23.97 -15.57
N VAL A 722 -1.08 23.88 -14.94
CA VAL A 722 -0.83 22.96 -13.82
C VAL A 722 -1.60 23.36 -12.57
N SER A 723 -1.75 24.67 -12.31
CA SER A 723 -2.52 25.21 -11.18
C SER A 723 -4.04 25.26 -11.41
N GLN A 724 -4.53 24.76 -12.55
CA GLN A 724 -5.96 24.70 -12.86
C GLN A 724 -6.47 23.25 -12.88
N PRO A 725 -7.79 23.04 -12.68
CA PRO A 725 -8.43 21.74 -12.92
C PRO A 725 -8.16 21.25 -14.35
N ILE A 726 -8.13 19.93 -14.54
CA ILE A 726 -7.98 19.35 -15.87
C ILE A 726 -9.15 19.83 -16.74
N ALA A 727 -8.84 20.46 -17.88
CA ALA A 727 -9.85 20.87 -18.83
C ALA A 727 -10.51 19.63 -19.46
N GLN A 728 -11.79 19.39 -19.18
CA GLN A 728 -12.57 18.29 -19.78
C GLN A 728 -12.76 18.47 -21.30
N LYS A 729 -12.66 19.71 -21.79
CA LYS A 729 -12.61 20.05 -23.21
C LYS A 729 -11.17 20.47 -23.55
N ALA A 730 -10.49 19.70 -24.39
CA ALA A 730 -9.35 20.23 -25.12
C ALA A 730 -9.89 21.38 -26.01
N ARG A 731 -9.25 22.54 -25.96
CA ARG A 731 -9.55 23.61 -26.92
C ARG A 731 -9.08 23.22 -28.31
#